data_AF-A0A8C2KF91-F1
#
_entry.id   AF-A0A8C2KF91-F1
#
_cell.length_a   1.000
_cell.length_b   1.000
_cell.length_c   1.000
_cell.angle_alpha   90.00
_cell.angle_beta   90.00
_cell.angle_gamma   90.00
#
_symmetry.space_group_name_H-M   'P 1'
#
loop_
_entity.id
_entity.type
_entity.pdbx_description
1 polymer ?
#
loop_
_entity_poly.entity_id
_entity_poly.type
_entity_poly.pdbx_seq_one_letter_code
_entity_poly.pdbx_strand_id
1 'polypeptide(L)'
;PELLANMAESESLETVTEHERILQEIESTDTACVGPTLRSVYDDQPNAHKRFMEKLDARIRNHDREIEKMCNFHHQGFVDAITELLKVRADAEKLMGQVSDTNRRLQDAGREVTAQTEEVIRCRIQQRNMATTVEKLQLCIPGETPHLCKNLSVYYSALKTMEQLENIYIPRVSQYRFCQIMAETLPKLREEIKEISMSDLKDFLESIRKHSDKIGETAMRQVFYLRIFFIIIIIILKAFTWARKCFFNLVGFLFKVLTAQDLVDFSPVYRCLHIYTVLGDRETFENYYRKQRKKQARLVLQPQSNMHETVEGYRKYFNQIVGFFVVEDHILHATQGLVTRAFTDELWNMALSKIIAVLRTHSSYCSDPDLVLELKNLIVIFADTLQGYGFPVNRLFDLLFEVRDQYNETLLKKWALVFRDIFEQDNYSPIPVENEEEYKAVVSRFPFHDAEIEKVGINKIFISTEIDDMLRKSTNLLLTRTLSSCLQNLIKKPHIGLTELVQIIINTTHLEYACKYLEDFITNITNVSPETVHTTRLYGLSTFKDARHAAEGEIYTKLNQKIDEFIQLADYEWGMAESDGRASGYLMDLINFLRSTSQVFTHLPGKVAQTACMSACKHLATSLMQMLLDTELKQISMGAIQQFNLDVIQCELFASSEPVPGFQGDTLQLAFIDLRQLLDLFMVWDWSTYLADYGQPTSKYLRVNPSTALALLEKMKDTSKKNNIFSQFRKNDRDKQKLIETVVKQLRSLVNGMSQHS
;
A
#
# COMPACT_ATOMS: atom_id res chain seq x y z
N PRO A 1 43.53 189.76 -28.22
CA PRO A 1 43.27 189.90 -29.67
C PRO A 1 41.82 189.50 -29.98
N GLU A 2 40.83 190.39 -30.15
CA GLU A 2 40.68 191.85 -30.21
C GLU A 2 39.26 192.08 -29.65
N LEU A 3 39.05 192.83 -28.56
CA LEU A 3 38.85 194.29 -28.51
C LEU A 3 37.84 194.82 -29.56
N LEU A 4 36.54 194.73 -29.25
CA LEU A 4 35.52 195.80 -29.37
C LEU A 4 34.10 195.22 -29.16
N ALA A 5 33.64 195.12 -27.91
CA ALA A 5 32.21 195.11 -27.54
C ALA A 5 32.04 195.10 -26.00
N ASN A 6 32.71 196.04 -25.32
CA ASN A 6 32.40 196.40 -23.95
C ASN A 6 31.59 197.70 -24.01
N MET A 7 30.38 197.74 -23.44
CA MET A 7 29.80 198.88 -22.69
C MET A 7 28.28 198.78 -22.36
N ALA A 8 27.59 197.63 -22.49
CA ALA A 8 26.13 197.58 -22.24
C ALA A 8 25.55 196.42 -21.38
N GLU A 9 26.36 195.56 -20.73
CA GLU A 9 25.84 194.37 -20.02
C GLU A 9 26.06 194.36 -18.49
N SER A 10 26.58 195.44 -17.89
CA SER A 10 26.87 195.47 -16.44
C SER A 10 25.67 195.82 -15.53
N GLU A 11 24.51 196.17 -16.07
CA GLU A 11 23.28 196.40 -15.27
C GLU A 11 22.30 195.22 -15.28
N SER A 12 22.54 194.17 -16.09
CA SER A 12 21.64 193.02 -16.23
C SER A 12 21.99 191.79 -15.39
N LEU A 13 23.11 191.77 -14.68
CA LEU A 13 23.58 190.58 -13.95
C LEU A 13 23.09 190.51 -12.50
N GLU A 14 22.90 191.65 -11.82
CA GLU A 14 22.40 191.67 -10.43
C GLU A 14 20.92 191.23 -10.33
N THR A 15 20.13 191.45 -11.39
CA THR A 15 18.70 191.07 -11.42
C THR A 15 18.46 189.60 -11.75
N VAL A 16 19.42 188.91 -12.37
CA VAL A 16 19.30 187.49 -12.79
C VAL A 16 19.49 186.51 -11.62
N THR A 17 20.31 186.89 -10.63
CA THR A 17 20.58 186.09 -9.43
C THR A 17 19.44 186.11 -8.41
N GLU A 18 18.65 187.19 -8.36
CA GLU A 18 17.52 187.34 -7.45
C GLU A 18 16.40 186.32 -7.78
N HIS A 19 16.04 186.20 -9.07
CA HIS A 19 14.94 185.33 -9.52
C HIS A 19 15.23 183.83 -9.35
N GLU A 20 16.49 183.43 -9.46
CA GLU A 20 16.93 182.05 -9.31
C GLU A 20 16.95 181.62 -7.84
N ARG A 21 17.29 182.56 -6.94
CA ARG A 21 17.20 182.39 -5.50
C ARG A 21 15.75 182.25 -5.03
N ILE A 22 14.83 183.05 -5.60
CA ILE A 22 13.39 182.98 -5.29
C ILE A 22 12.78 181.63 -5.75
N LEU A 23 13.17 181.10 -6.92
CA LEU A 23 12.70 179.79 -7.40
C LEU A 23 13.15 178.63 -6.48
N GLN A 24 14.40 178.66 -6.02
CA GLN A 24 14.88 177.67 -5.04
C GLN A 24 14.16 177.77 -3.71
N GLU A 25 13.85 178.99 -3.26
CA GLU A 25 13.12 179.20 -2.00
C GLU A 25 11.67 178.69 -2.11
N ILE A 26 11.03 178.77 -3.28
CA ILE A 26 9.73 178.16 -3.55
C ILE A 26 9.82 176.62 -3.61
N GLU A 27 10.89 176.08 -4.20
CA GLU A 27 11.13 174.62 -4.23
C GLU A 27 11.41 174.05 -2.82
N SER A 28 11.91 174.84 -1.88
CA SER A 28 12.34 174.38 -0.55
C SER A 28 11.41 174.72 0.63
N THR A 29 10.41 175.60 0.46
CA THR A 29 9.61 176.13 1.58
C THR A 29 8.18 175.59 1.57
N ASP A 30 7.66 175.24 2.75
CA ASP A 30 6.30 174.74 2.92
C ASP A 30 5.25 175.80 2.53
N THR A 31 4.18 175.35 1.87
CA THR A 31 3.19 176.12 1.08
C THR A 31 2.52 177.32 1.79
N ALA A 32 2.69 177.48 3.11
CA ALA A 32 2.05 178.50 3.92
C ALA A 32 2.79 179.87 3.98
N CYS A 33 4.05 179.96 3.56
CA CYS A 33 4.87 181.18 3.66
C CYS A 33 5.27 181.80 2.30
N VAL A 34 4.56 181.48 1.21
CA VAL A 34 4.92 181.95 -0.14
C VAL A 34 4.47 183.39 -0.42
N GLY A 35 3.55 183.93 0.40
CA GLY A 35 2.96 185.26 0.22
C GLY A 35 3.95 186.44 0.27
N PRO A 36 4.88 186.50 1.24
CA PRO A 36 5.90 187.56 1.31
C PRO A 36 6.89 187.51 0.16
N THR A 37 7.31 186.31 -0.26
CA THR A 37 8.30 186.09 -1.32
C THR A 37 7.73 186.39 -2.71
N LEU A 38 6.43 186.18 -2.92
CA LEU A 38 5.76 186.60 -4.15
C LEU A 38 5.53 188.11 -4.24
N ARG A 39 5.48 188.82 -3.10
CA ARG A 39 5.26 190.27 -3.09
C ARG A 39 6.48 191.05 -3.59
N SER A 40 7.70 190.58 -3.32
CA SER A 40 8.93 191.19 -3.87
C SER A 40 9.04 191.08 -5.39
N VAL A 41 8.32 190.14 -6.02
CA VAL A 41 8.28 190.00 -7.49
C VAL A 41 7.42 191.08 -8.15
N TYR A 42 6.54 191.75 -7.39
CA TYR A 42 5.63 192.79 -7.90
C TYR A 42 6.01 194.23 -7.52
N ASP A 43 6.84 194.43 -6.49
CA ASP A 43 7.12 195.77 -5.94
C ASP A 43 8.21 196.56 -6.71
N ASP A 44 9.08 195.88 -7.48
CA ASP A 44 10.15 196.54 -8.24
C ASP A 44 9.87 196.54 -9.76
N GLN A 45 9.55 197.73 -10.27
CA GLN A 45 9.49 198.13 -11.69
C GLN A 45 8.45 197.46 -12.62
N PRO A 46 7.95 198.21 -13.63
CA PRO A 46 7.00 197.67 -14.60
C PRO A 46 7.72 196.65 -15.52
N ASN A 47 7.30 195.37 -15.41
CA ASN A 47 7.70 194.17 -16.19
C ASN A 47 8.54 193.09 -15.47
N ALA A 48 8.83 193.19 -14.17
CA ALA A 48 9.61 192.15 -13.46
C ALA A 48 8.95 190.75 -13.40
N HIS A 49 7.63 190.68 -13.24
CA HIS A 49 6.88 189.41 -13.16
C HIS A 49 7.03 188.52 -14.41
N LYS A 50 7.22 189.12 -15.59
CA LYS A 50 7.25 188.39 -16.86
C LYS A 50 8.53 187.59 -17.03
N ARG A 51 9.67 188.13 -16.55
CA ARG A 51 10.97 187.45 -16.56
C ARG A 51 11.05 186.30 -15.55
N PHE A 52 10.39 186.42 -14.40
CA PHE A 52 10.30 185.32 -13.45
C PHE A 52 9.54 184.10 -14.03
N MET A 53 8.42 184.35 -14.71
CA MET A 53 7.64 183.29 -15.38
C MET A 53 8.46 182.57 -16.46
N GLU A 54 9.28 183.28 -17.25
CA GLU A 54 10.16 182.66 -18.25
C GLU A 54 11.20 181.71 -17.63
N LYS A 55 11.77 182.06 -16.46
CA LYS A 55 12.69 181.18 -15.73
C LYS A 55 11.98 179.98 -15.10
N LEU A 56 10.76 180.15 -14.58
CA LEU A 56 9.94 179.03 -14.08
C LEU A 56 9.62 178.03 -15.20
N ASP A 57 9.21 178.52 -16.37
CA ASP A 57 8.93 177.68 -17.54
C ASP A 57 10.18 176.92 -18.03
N ALA A 58 11.36 177.54 -17.96
CA ALA A 58 12.61 176.86 -18.29
C ALA A 58 12.94 175.73 -17.31
N ARG A 59 12.60 175.91 -16.03
CA ARG A 59 12.80 174.90 -14.98
C ARG A 59 11.88 173.69 -15.16
N ILE A 60 10.60 173.93 -15.48
CA ILE A 60 9.62 172.87 -15.78
C ILE A 60 10.09 172.00 -16.96
N ARG A 61 10.51 172.63 -18.06
CA ARG A 61 11.00 171.91 -19.25
C ARG A 61 12.21 171.01 -18.97
N ASN A 62 13.04 171.37 -17.99
CA ASN A 62 14.21 170.57 -17.64
C ASN A 62 13.82 169.29 -16.89
N HIS A 63 12.83 169.36 -15.98
CA HIS A 63 12.31 168.16 -15.31
C HIS A 63 11.54 167.25 -16.25
N ASP A 64 10.77 167.79 -17.20
CA ASP A 64 10.12 166.98 -18.24
C ASP A 64 11.14 166.16 -19.03
N ARG A 65 12.29 166.75 -19.39
CA ARG A 65 13.39 166.03 -20.07
C ARG A 65 14.00 164.92 -19.22
N GLU A 66 14.15 165.11 -17.92
CA GLU A 66 14.68 164.07 -17.03
C GLU A 66 13.71 162.88 -16.90
N ILE A 67 12.40 163.17 -16.82
CA ILE A 67 11.35 162.13 -16.80
C ILE A 67 11.36 161.34 -18.12
N GLU A 68 11.46 162.03 -19.26
CA GLU A 68 11.49 161.40 -20.58
C GLU A 68 12.72 160.47 -20.76
N LYS A 69 13.88 160.88 -20.22
CA LYS A 69 15.11 160.07 -20.23
C LYS A 69 14.98 158.81 -19.36
N MET A 70 14.30 158.90 -18.22
CA MET A 70 14.08 157.75 -17.32
C MET A 70 13.08 156.75 -17.90
N CYS A 71 12.02 157.23 -18.56
CA CYS A 71 11.03 156.38 -19.24
C CYS A 71 11.66 155.59 -20.40
N ASN A 72 12.51 156.23 -21.21
CA ASN A 72 13.19 155.56 -22.33
C ASN A 72 14.17 154.47 -21.89
N PHE A 73 14.78 154.58 -20.69
CA PHE A 73 15.74 153.58 -20.20
C PHE A 73 15.07 152.26 -19.77
N HIS A 74 13.83 152.29 -19.26
CA HIS A 74 13.18 151.12 -18.67
C HIS A 74 12.10 150.44 -19.54
N HIS A 75 11.73 150.99 -20.69
CA HIS A 75 10.64 150.44 -21.51
C HIS A 75 10.96 149.07 -22.12
N GLN A 76 12.20 148.85 -22.58
CA GLN A 76 12.58 147.59 -23.25
C GLN A 76 12.59 146.39 -22.27
N GLY A 77 13.13 146.56 -21.06
CA GLY A 77 13.18 145.49 -20.05
C GLY A 77 11.80 145.03 -19.57
N PHE A 78 10.80 145.92 -19.59
CA PHE A 78 9.42 145.56 -19.26
C PHE A 78 8.75 144.71 -20.36
N VAL A 79 9.00 145.04 -21.63
CA VAL A 79 8.48 144.26 -22.78
C VAL A 79 9.10 142.86 -22.82
N ASP A 80 10.40 142.74 -22.56
CA ASP A 80 11.09 141.45 -22.53
C ASP A 80 10.54 140.56 -21.39
N ALA A 81 10.29 141.13 -20.20
CA ALA A 81 9.68 140.42 -19.07
C ALA A 81 8.24 139.93 -19.36
N ILE A 82 7.42 140.72 -20.07
CA ILE A 82 6.08 140.29 -20.49
C ILE A 82 6.16 139.13 -21.50
N THR A 83 7.13 139.18 -22.41
CA THR A 83 7.30 138.15 -23.45
C THR A 83 7.76 136.81 -22.84
N GLU A 84 8.65 136.85 -21.86
CA GLU A 84 9.05 135.68 -21.05
C GLU A 84 7.86 135.08 -20.27
N LEU A 85 7.03 135.92 -19.64
CA LEU A 85 5.83 135.48 -18.91
C LEU A 85 4.81 134.77 -19.83
N LEU A 86 4.66 135.25 -21.06
CA LEU A 86 3.81 134.61 -22.07
C LEU A 86 4.36 133.25 -22.53
N LYS A 87 5.69 133.10 -22.65
CA LYS A 87 6.33 131.81 -22.92
C LYS A 87 6.14 130.82 -21.77
N VAL A 88 6.35 131.25 -20.53
CA VAL A 88 6.14 130.40 -19.34
C VAL A 88 4.70 129.92 -19.25
N ARG A 89 3.72 130.77 -19.60
CA ARG A 89 2.31 130.35 -19.68
C ARG A 89 2.09 129.23 -20.72
N ALA A 90 2.66 129.37 -21.91
CA ALA A 90 2.56 128.36 -22.97
C ALA A 90 3.25 127.04 -22.58
N ASP A 91 4.40 127.11 -21.92
CA ASP A 91 5.13 125.94 -21.43
C ASP A 91 4.39 125.25 -20.26
N ALA A 92 3.75 126.03 -19.37
CA ALA A 92 2.90 125.50 -18.30
C ALA A 92 1.65 124.78 -18.85
N GLU A 93 1.00 125.32 -19.88
CA GLU A 93 -0.11 124.65 -20.59
C GLU A 93 0.34 123.35 -21.24
N LYS A 94 1.52 123.35 -21.89
CA LYS A 94 2.11 122.14 -22.48
C LYS A 94 2.44 121.07 -21.43
N LEU A 95 3.02 121.47 -20.30
CA LEU A 95 3.32 120.56 -19.19
C LEU A 95 2.03 120.00 -18.58
N MET A 96 0.99 120.82 -18.41
CA MET A 96 -0.32 120.37 -17.94
C MET A 96 -0.94 119.34 -18.88
N GLY A 97 -0.80 119.54 -20.20
CA GLY A 97 -1.18 118.55 -21.21
C GLY A 97 -0.41 117.24 -21.05
N GLN A 98 0.91 117.28 -20.90
CA GLN A 98 1.75 116.10 -20.70
C GLN A 98 1.46 115.34 -19.40
N VAL A 99 1.23 116.06 -18.30
CA VAL A 99 0.86 115.45 -17.01
C VAL A 99 -0.49 114.77 -17.10
N SER A 100 -1.49 115.40 -17.75
CA SER A 100 -2.81 114.82 -17.95
C SER A 100 -2.75 113.56 -18.82
N ASP A 101 -1.98 113.60 -19.91
CA ASP A 101 -1.78 112.43 -20.78
C ASP A 101 -1.04 111.29 -20.08
N THR A 102 -0.02 111.62 -19.27
CA THR A 102 0.72 110.63 -18.48
C THR A 102 -0.17 109.99 -17.41
N ASN A 103 -1.00 110.80 -16.72
CA ASN A 103 -1.98 110.30 -15.76
C ASN A 103 -3.01 109.37 -16.43
N ARG A 104 -3.49 109.74 -17.63
CA ARG A 104 -4.39 108.87 -18.39
C ARG A 104 -3.74 107.54 -18.74
N ARG A 105 -2.52 107.56 -19.30
CA ARG A 105 -1.78 106.33 -19.63
C ARG A 105 -1.50 105.46 -18.40
N LEU A 106 -1.19 106.07 -17.26
CA LEU A 106 -0.97 105.36 -16.00
C LEU A 106 -2.26 104.70 -15.49
N GLN A 107 -3.40 105.40 -15.57
CA GLN A 107 -4.68 104.81 -15.20
C GLN A 107 -5.11 103.68 -16.14
N ASP A 108 -4.86 103.80 -17.43
CA ASP A 108 -5.20 102.76 -18.40
C ASP A 108 -4.31 101.51 -18.21
N ALA A 109 -3.00 101.69 -18.05
CA ALA A 109 -2.09 100.60 -17.69
C ALA A 109 -2.43 99.99 -16.32
N GLY A 110 -2.81 100.81 -15.34
CA GLY A 110 -3.24 100.34 -14.02
C GLY A 110 -4.51 99.50 -14.08
N ARG A 111 -5.47 99.88 -14.94
CA ARG A 111 -6.70 99.10 -15.16
C ARG A 111 -6.39 97.74 -15.80
N GLU A 112 -5.51 97.71 -16.79
CA GLU A 112 -5.09 96.46 -17.44
C GLU A 112 -4.37 95.53 -16.47
N VAL A 113 -3.44 96.05 -15.66
CA VAL A 113 -2.72 95.27 -14.63
C VAL A 113 -3.68 94.75 -13.56
N THR A 114 -4.67 95.56 -13.15
CA THR A 114 -5.67 95.12 -12.16
C THR A 114 -6.52 93.97 -12.72
N ALA A 115 -6.97 94.08 -13.98
CA ALA A 115 -7.73 93.02 -14.64
C ALA A 115 -6.92 91.71 -14.75
N GLN A 116 -5.66 91.78 -15.19
CA GLN A 116 -4.75 90.63 -15.25
C GLN A 116 -4.52 90.02 -13.85
N THR A 117 -4.41 90.85 -12.81
CA THR A 117 -4.23 90.38 -11.44
C THR A 117 -5.46 89.62 -10.93
N GLU A 118 -6.66 90.13 -11.20
CA GLU A 118 -7.91 89.43 -10.86
C GLU A 118 -8.03 88.08 -11.59
N GLU A 119 -7.62 88.01 -12.86
CA GLU A 119 -7.59 86.78 -13.64
C GLU A 119 -6.60 85.76 -13.05
N VAL A 120 -5.40 86.20 -12.67
CA VAL A 120 -4.40 85.35 -11.99
C VAL A 120 -4.91 84.83 -10.64
N ILE A 121 -5.60 85.66 -9.86
CA ILE A 121 -6.23 85.23 -8.59
C ILE A 121 -7.27 84.15 -8.86
N ARG A 122 -8.14 84.35 -9.87
CA ARG A 122 -9.14 83.36 -10.26
C ARG A 122 -8.50 82.04 -10.70
N CYS A 123 -7.44 82.09 -11.51
CA CYS A 123 -6.68 80.91 -11.91
C CYS A 123 -6.01 80.21 -10.71
N ARG A 124 -5.46 80.95 -9.74
CA ARG A 124 -4.87 80.35 -8.52
C ARG A 124 -5.91 79.66 -7.64
N ILE A 125 -7.11 80.22 -7.51
CA ILE A 125 -8.21 79.59 -6.78
C ILE A 125 -8.63 78.30 -7.50
N GLN A 126 -8.79 78.36 -8.84
CA GLN A 126 -9.08 77.16 -9.64
C GLN A 126 -7.98 76.10 -9.50
N GLN A 127 -6.71 76.49 -9.58
CA GLN A 127 -5.57 75.57 -9.40
C GLN A 127 -5.57 74.95 -8.00
N ARG A 128 -5.82 75.73 -6.95
CA ARG A 128 -5.94 75.21 -5.58
C ARG A 128 -7.09 74.22 -5.46
N ASN A 129 -8.26 74.56 -6.00
CA ASN A 129 -9.43 73.68 -5.99
C ASN A 129 -9.13 72.38 -6.76
N MET A 130 -8.52 72.48 -7.95
CA MET A 130 -8.09 71.32 -8.73
C MET A 130 -7.07 70.47 -7.97
N ALA A 131 -6.08 71.07 -7.31
CA ALA A 131 -5.10 70.35 -6.51
C ALA A 131 -5.76 69.61 -5.33
N THR A 132 -6.67 70.26 -4.60
CA THR A 132 -7.43 69.62 -3.52
C THR A 132 -8.34 68.51 -4.06
N THR A 133 -9.01 68.71 -5.19
CA THR A 133 -9.82 67.68 -5.83
C THR A 133 -8.98 66.50 -6.30
N VAL A 134 -7.79 66.75 -6.88
CA VAL A 134 -6.84 65.70 -7.27
C VAL A 134 -6.37 64.91 -6.04
N GLU A 135 -6.05 65.58 -4.93
CA GLU A 135 -5.66 64.93 -3.68
C GLU A 135 -6.81 64.05 -3.12
N LYS A 136 -8.05 64.55 -3.14
CA LYS A 136 -9.23 63.78 -2.71
C LYS A 136 -9.56 62.63 -3.67
N LEU A 137 -9.43 62.83 -4.98
CA LEU A 137 -9.62 61.77 -5.98
C LEU A 137 -8.52 60.70 -5.86
N GLN A 138 -7.26 61.08 -5.62
CA GLN A 138 -6.16 60.13 -5.39
C GLN A 138 -6.40 59.22 -4.18
N LEU A 139 -7.10 59.70 -3.15
CA LEU A 139 -7.52 58.87 -2.01
C LEU A 139 -8.66 57.89 -2.37
N CYS A 140 -9.44 58.16 -3.43
CA CYS A 140 -10.55 57.32 -3.89
C CYS A 140 -10.15 56.29 -4.96
N ILE A 141 -9.05 56.48 -5.69
CA ILE A 141 -8.56 55.57 -6.75
C ILE A 141 -8.36 54.11 -6.28
N PRO A 142 -7.93 53.80 -5.05
CA PRO A 142 -7.82 52.41 -4.60
C PRO A 142 -9.16 51.67 -4.49
N GLY A 143 -10.30 52.38 -4.54
CA GLY A 143 -11.65 51.81 -4.45
C GLY A 143 -12.21 51.22 -5.75
N GLU A 144 -11.56 51.42 -6.89
CA GLU A 144 -12.04 50.92 -8.20
C GLU A 144 -11.16 49.79 -8.77
N THR A 145 -11.06 48.65 -8.09
CA THR A 145 -10.53 47.43 -8.73
C THR A 145 -11.42 46.19 -8.52
N PRO A 146 -12.56 46.07 -9.24
CA PRO A 146 -13.33 44.82 -9.30
C PRO A 146 -12.84 43.85 -10.39
N HIS A 147 -11.72 44.12 -11.09
CA HIS A 147 -11.34 43.38 -12.31
C HIS A 147 -10.10 42.48 -12.23
N LEU A 148 -9.50 42.29 -11.05
CA LEU A 148 -8.30 41.44 -10.90
C LEU A 148 -8.56 40.07 -10.25
N CYS A 149 -9.73 39.48 -10.45
CA CYS A 149 -10.09 38.17 -9.91
C CYS A 149 -10.25 37.11 -11.01
N LYS A 150 -9.15 36.64 -11.60
CA LYS A 150 -9.13 35.38 -12.38
C LYS A 150 -7.84 34.60 -12.13
N ASN A 151 -8.02 33.44 -11.49
CA ASN A 151 -7.07 32.35 -11.21
C ASN A 151 -6.13 32.54 -10.02
N LEU A 152 -5.88 31.44 -9.29
CA LEU A 152 -5.14 31.15 -8.03
C LEU A 152 -4.48 32.28 -7.20
N SER A 153 -4.04 33.38 -7.81
CA SER A 153 -3.79 34.65 -7.10
C SER A 153 -5.06 35.15 -6.40
N VAL A 154 -6.26 34.87 -6.89
CA VAL A 154 -7.54 35.47 -6.41
C VAL A 154 -7.70 35.49 -4.90
N TYR A 155 -7.47 34.37 -4.19
CA TYR A 155 -7.68 34.34 -2.73
C TYR A 155 -6.52 34.97 -1.96
N TYR A 156 -5.29 34.78 -2.41
CA TYR A 156 -4.12 35.39 -1.77
C TYR A 156 -4.07 36.91 -2.02
N SER A 157 -4.32 37.35 -3.26
CA SER A 157 -4.46 38.75 -3.62
C SER A 157 -5.64 39.35 -2.89
N ALA A 158 -6.80 38.67 -2.81
CA ALA A 158 -7.93 39.15 -2.03
C ALA A 158 -7.57 39.28 -0.54
N LEU A 159 -6.96 38.26 0.08
CA LEU A 159 -6.55 38.31 1.49
C LEU A 159 -5.52 39.42 1.76
N LYS A 160 -4.53 39.59 0.88
CA LYS A 160 -3.52 40.65 0.99
C LYS A 160 -4.11 42.03 0.76
N THR A 161 -5.01 42.19 -0.21
CA THR A 161 -5.74 43.44 -0.43
C THR A 161 -6.65 43.76 0.76
N MET A 162 -7.30 42.75 1.35
CA MET A 162 -8.10 42.91 2.57
C MET A 162 -7.24 43.30 3.78
N GLU A 163 -6.06 42.70 3.94
CA GLU A 163 -5.10 43.06 4.99
C GLU A 163 -4.57 44.49 4.80
N GLN A 164 -4.26 44.89 3.58
CA GLN A 164 -3.90 46.28 3.25
C GLN A 164 -5.07 47.24 3.51
N LEU A 165 -6.29 46.86 3.15
CA LEU A 165 -7.51 47.63 3.39
C LEU A 165 -7.72 47.88 4.88
N GLU A 166 -7.58 46.84 5.70
CA GLU A 166 -7.75 46.91 7.15
C GLU A 166 -6.63 47.68 7.87
N ASN A 167 -5.37 47.45 7.50
CA ASN A 167 -4.22 47.97 8.24
C ASN A 167 -3.72 49.33 7.72
N ILE A 168 -3.91 49.65 6.44
CA ILE A 168 -3.34 50.86 5.81
C ILE A 168 -4.44 51.87 5.48
N TYR A 169 -5.54 51.43 4.87
CA TYR A 169 -6.54 52.33 4.32
C TYR A 169 -7.66 52.69 5.32
N ILE A 170 -8.27 51.71 5.99
CA ILE A 170 -9.36 51.95 6.97
C ILE A 170 -8.96 52.90 8.12
N PRO A 171 -7.75 52.82 8.70
CA PRO A 171 -7.35 53.75 9.77
C PRO A 171 -7.28 55.20 9.29
N ARG A 172 -6.94 55.44 8.02
CA ARG A 172 -6.83 56.77 7.41
C ARG A 172 -8.18 57.40 7.07
N VAL A 173 -9.23 56.60 6.90
CA VAL A 173 -10.60 57.05 6.53
C VAL A 173 -11.68 56.64 7.56
N SER A 174 -11.25 56.25 8.78
CA SER A 174 -12.09 55.75 9.88
C SER A 174 -13.24 56.66 10.31
N GLN A 175 -13.16 57.94 9.97
CA GLN A 175 -14.18 58.97 10.22
C GLN A 175 -15.51 58.74 9.45
N TYR A 176 -15.54 57.89 8.41
CA TYR A 176 -16.75 57.63 7.64
C TYR A 176 -17.47 56.34 8.07
N ARG A 177 -18.81 56.40 8.20
CA ARG A 177 -19.66 55.27 8.63
C ARG A 177 -19.56 54.03 7.73
N PHE A 178 -19.32 54.21 6.43
CA PHE A 178 -19.15 53.08 5.52
C PHE A 178 -17.85 52.29 5.82
N CYS A 179 -16.79 52.94 6.32
CA CYS A 179 -15.56 52.26 6.72
C CYS A 179 -15.76 51.37 7.95
N GLN A 180 -16.65 51.75 8.87
CA GLN A 180 -17.04 50.92 10.02
C GLN A 180 -17.77 49.65 9.56
N ILE A 181 -18.75 49.79 8.65
CA ILE A 181 -19.47 48.65 8.06
C ILE A 181 -18.51 47.74 7.28
N MET A 182 -17.56 48.32 6.54
CA MET A 182 -16.57 47.56 5.80
C MET A 182 -15.61 46.80 6.74
N ALA A 183 -15.18 47.42 7.84
CA ALA A 183 -14.38 46.77 8.89
C ALA A 183 -15.14 45.61 9.57
N GLU A 184 -16.45 45.75 9.80
CA GLU A 184 -17.30 44.66 10.33
C GLU A 184 -17.54 43.53 9.31
N THR A 185 -17.45 43.83 8.01
CA THR A 185 -17.70 42.86 6.93
C THR A 185 -16.44 42.10 6.52
N LEU A 186 -15.25 42.68 6.70
CA LEU A 186 -13.97 42.05 6.36
C LEU A 186 -13.74 40.69 7.04
N PRO A 187 -14.01 40.51 8.35
CA PRO A 187 -13.94 39.20 9.00
C PRO A 187 -14.89 38.16 8.38
N LYS A 188 -16.10 38.58 7.98
CA LYS A 188 -17.08 37.67 7.34
C LYS A 188 -16.59 37.19 5.97
N LEU A 189 -15.98 38.08 5.19
CA LEU A 189 -15.42 37.74 3.89
C LEU A 189 -14.19 36.82 4.03
N ARG A 190 -13.37 36.97 5.09
CA ARG A 190 -12.29 36.01 5.40
C ARG A 190 -12.84 34.62 5.70
N GLU A 191 -13.93 34.55 6.46
CA GLU A 191 -14.59 33.28 6.78
C GLU A 191 -15.24 32.64 5.53
N GLU A 192 -15.84 33.45 4.66
CA GLU A 192 -16.38 32.97 3.38
C GLU A 192 -15.27 32.39 2.48
N ILE A 193 -14.10 33.03 2.41
CA ILE A 193 -12.92 32.50 1.70
C ILE A 193 -12.46 31.17 2.30
N LYS A 194 -12.46 31.04 3.65
CA LYS A 194 -12.15 29.77 4.31
C LYS A 194 -13.14 28.67 3.92
N GLU A 195 -14.44 28.96 3.96
CA GLU A 195 -15.49 27.99 3.64
C GLU A 195 -15.42 27.52 2.19
N ILE A 196 -15.24 28.44 1.22
CA ILE A 196 -15.09 28.08 -0.19
C ILE A 196 -13.84 27.21 -0.40
N SER A 197 -12.71 27.61 0.18
CA SER A 197 -11.48 26.82 0.10
C SER A 197 -11.68 25.41 0.69
N MET A 198 -12.34 25.31 1.85
CA MET A 198 -12.65 24.03 2.47
C MET A 198 -13.64 23.18 1.67
N SER A 199 -14.58 23.78 0.96
CA SER A 199 -15.45 23.06 0.03
C SER A 199 -14.63 22.42 -1.09
N ASP A 200 -13.75 23.19 -1.73
CA ASP A 200 -12.90 22.69 -2.81
C ASP A 200 -11.95 21.56 -2.34
N LEU A 201 -11.48 21.63 -1.08
CA LEU A 201 -10.74 20.52 -0.47
C LEU A 201 -11.61 19.27 -0.26
N LYS A 202 -12.85 19.43 0.21
CA LYS A 202 -13.76 18.28 0.41
C LYS A 202 -14.03 17.58 -0.91
N ASP A 203 -14.27 18.34 -1.98
CA ASP A 203 -14.46 17.82 -3.32
C ASP A 203 -13.20 17.10 -3.84
N PHE A 204 -12.02 17.68 -3.59
CA PHE A 204 -10.75 17.03 -3.86
C PHE A 204 -10.59 15.70 -3.09
N LEU A 205 -10.90 15.68 -1.79
CA LEU A 205 -10.80 14.49 -0.95
C LEU A 205 -11.74 13.36 -1.42
N GLU A 206 -12.90 13.69 -1.98
CA GLU A 206 -13.81 12.72 -2.58
C GLU A 206 -13.32 12.26 -3.97
N SER A 207 -12.81 13.18 -4.79
CA SER A 207 -12.26 12.87 -6.11
C SER A 207 -11.05 11.94 -6.02
N ILE A 208 -10.11 12.22 -5.11
CA ILE A 208 -8.88 11.42 -4.98
C ILE A 208 -9.17 9.99 -4.52
N ARG A 209 -10.26 9.79 -3.77
CA ARG A 209 -10.72 8.45 -3.38
C ARG A 209 -11.12 7.61 -4.59
N LYS A 210 -11.76 8.22 -5.60
CA LYS A 210 -12.15 7.55 -6.84
C LYS A 210 -10.95 7.24 -7.74
N HIS A 211 -9.93 8.10 -7.72
CA HIS A 211 -8.73 7.93 -8.56
C HIS A 211 -7.64 7.07 -7.91
N SER A 212 -7.70 6.83 -6.60
CA SER A 212 -6.71 6.04 -5.84
C SER A 212 -6.43 4.67 -6.46
N ASP A 213 -7.47 3.95 -6.89
CA ASP A 213 -7.33 2.63 -7.52
C ASP A 213 -6.44 2.69 -8.78
N LYS A 214 -6.70 3.66 -9.67
CA LYS A 214 -5.94 3.84 -10.92
C LYS A 214 -4.49 4.29 -10.67
N ILE A 215 -4.26 5.12 -9.65
CA ILE A 215 -2.91 5.54 -9.24
C ILE A 215 -2.12 4.31 -8.76
N GLY A 216 -2.72 3.49 -7.90
CA GLY A 216 -2.08 2.29 -7.40
C GLY A 216 -1.85 1.24 -8.48
N GLU A 217 -2.81 1.04 -9.38
CA GLU A 217 -2.66 0.15 -10.53
C GLU A 217 -1.44 0.54 -11.38
N THR A 218 -1.30 1.84 -11.66
CA THR A 218 -0.20 2.35 -12.48
C THR A 218 1.15 2.16 -11.78
N ALA A 219 1.22 2.47 -10.48
CA ALA A 219 2.42 2.28 -9.66
C ALA A 219 2.84 0.80 -9.60
N MET A 220 1.90 -0.11 -9.30
CA MET A 220 2.18 -1.55 -9.24
C MET A 220 2.54 -2.12 -10.61
N ARG A 221 1.88 -1.67 -11.69
CA ARG A 221 2.19 -2.09 -13.06
C ARG A 221 3.60 -1.68 -13.47
N GLN A 222 4.05 -0.49 -13.09
CA GLN A 222 5.41 -0.04 -13.37
C GLN A 222 6.45 -0.95 -12.69
N VAL A 223 6.26 -1.26 -11.40
CA VAL A 223 7.16 -2.16 -10.65
C VAL A 223 7.13 -3.58 -11.20
N PHE A 224 5.95 -4.06 -11.62
CA PHE A 224 5.82 -5.35 -12.31
C PHE A 224 6.69 -5.44 -13.58
N TYR A 225 6.64 -4.42 -14.45
CA TYR A 225 7.48 -4.39 -15.65
C TYR A 225 8.96 -4.29 -15.33
N LEU A 226 9.34 -3.45 -14.36
CA LEU A 226 10.73 -3.36 -13.89
C LEU A 226 11.24 -4.70 -13.36
N ARG A 227 10.39 -5.46 -12.67
CA ARG A 227 10.73 -6.78 -12.12
C ARG A 227 10.86 -7.85 -13.20
N ILE A 228 9.94 -7.90 -14.18
CA ILE A 228 10.07 -8.78 -15.35
C ILE A 228 11.36 -8.46 -16.09
N PHE A 229 11.61 -7.18 -16.32
CA PHE A 229 12.81 -6.72 -16.99
C PHE A 229 14.07 -7.08 -16.21
N PHE A 230 14.08 -6.95 -14.88
CA PHE A 230 15.19 -7.37 -14.03
C PHE A 230 15.39 -8.89 -14.03
N ILE A 231 14.33 -9.69 -14.05
CA ILE A 231 14.40 -11.15 -14.17
C ILE A 231 14.97 -11.54 -15.54
N ILE A 232 14.47 -10.95 -16.63
CA ILE A 232 14.99 -11.15 -17.99
C ILE A 232 16.46 -10.73 -18.05
N ILE A 233 16.83 -9.62 -17.41
CA ILE A 233 18.22 -9.17 -17.31
C ILE A 233 19.06 -10.13 -16.49
N ILE A 234 18.57 -10.70 -15.39
CA ILE A 234 19.31 -11.74 -14.64
C ILE A 234 19.51 -12.97 -15.52
N ILE A 235 18.49 -13.39 -16.28
CA ILE A 235 18.58 -14.52 -17.22
C ILE A 235 19.60 -14.22 -18.33
N ILE A 236 19.59 -13.01 -18.90
CA ILE A 236 20.51 -12.59 -19.97
C ILE A 236 21.93 -12.34 -19.46
N LEU A 237 22.10 -11.71 -18.28
CA LEU A 237 23.40 -11.50 -17.62
C LEU A 237 24.01 -12.82 -17.14
N LYS A 238 23.19 -13.85 -16.87
CA LYS A 238 23.67 -15.22 -16.65
C LYS A 238 24.22 -15.87 -17.93
N ALA A 239 23.90 -15.34 -19.13
CA ALA A 239 24.41 -15.81 -20.41
C ALA A 239 25.64 -15.03 -20.93
N PHE A 240 25.81 -13.75 -20.59
CA PHE A 240 26.95 -12.94 -21.06
C PHE A 240 27.45 -11.95 -20.00
N THR A 241 28.74 -12.06 -19.65
CA THR A 241 29.40 -11.33 -18.56
C THR A 241 29.84 -9.88 -18.89
N TRP A 242 29.59 -9.36 -20.10
CA TRP A 242 30.25 -8.13 -20.58
C TRP A 242 29.40 -6.84 -20.66
N ALA A 243 28.12 -6.82 -20.26
CA ALA A 243 27.24 -5.65 -20.47
C ALA A 243 26.73 -4.96 -19.20
N ARG A 244 27.50 -4.99 -18.10
CA ARG A 244 27.04 -4.47 -16.80
C ARG A 244 27.06 -2.94 -16.68
N LYS A 245 27.87 -2.22 -17.47
CA LYS A 245 28.16 -0.78 -17.27
C LYS A 245 27.49 0.18 -18.27
N CYS A 246 27.26 -0.23 -19.52
CA CYS A 246 26.56 0.61 -20.51
C CYS A 246 25.03 0.64 -20.32
N PHE A 247 24.45 -0.41 -19.73
CA PHE A 247 23.00 -0.58 -19.71
C PHE A 247 22.30 0.20 -18.59
N PHE A 248 22.96 0.40 -17.45
CA PHE A 248 22.39 1.14 -16.30
C PHE A 248 21.99 2.59 -16.65
N ASN A 249 22.71 3.22 -17.58
CA ASN A 249 22.41 4.57 -18.04
C ASN A 249 21.26 4.64 -19.05
N LEU A 250 20.92 3.53 -19.73
CA LEU A 250 19.82 3.47 -20.72
C LEU A 250 18.46 3.23 -20.07
N VAL A 251 18.42 2.54 -18.92
CA VAL A 251 17.19 2.18 -18.20
C VAL A 251 16.48 3.40 -17.59
N GLY A 252 17.25 4.41 -17.15
CA GLY A 252 16.68 5.68 -16.68
C GLY A 252 16.01 6.51 -17.78
N PHE A 253 16.27 6.20 -19.05
CA PHE A 253 15.81 7.00 -20.19
C PHE A 253 14.51 6.47 -20.83
N LEU A 254 14.15 5.19 -20.64
CA LEU A 254 13.04 4.55 -21.38
C LEU A 254 11.69 4.50 -20.64
N PHE A 255 11.68 4.54 -19.31
CA PHE A 255 10.43 4.53 -18.53
C PHE A 255 10.16 5.91 -17.95
N LYS A 256 9.29 6.67 -18.63
CA LYS A 256 8.71 7.89 -18.08
C LYS A 256 7.92 7.49 -16.83
N VAL A 257 8.46 7.75 -15.64
CA VAL A 257 7.79 7.50 -14.36
C VAL A 257 6.54 8.37 -14.36
N LEU A 258 5.36 7.74 -14.48
CA LEU A 258 4.11 8.48 -14.37
C LEU A 258 3.96 8.85 -12.89
N THR A 259 4.01 10.14 -12.59
CA THR A 259 3.96 10.63 -11.21
C THR A 259 2.51 10.87 -10.79
N ALA A 260 2.23 10.83 -9.48
CA ALA A 260 0.88 11.14 -8.97
C ALA A 260 0.37 12.52 -9.43
N GLN A 261 1.28 13.46 -9.70
CA GLN A 261 0.99 14.81 -10.23
C GLN A 261 0.45 14.78 -11.67
N ASP A 262 0.78 13.76 -12.46
CA ASP A 262 0.28 13.62 -13.84
C ASP A 262 -1.18 13.13 -13.86
N LEU A 263 -1.69 12.62 -12.73
CA LEU A 263 -3.01 12.00 -12.61
C LEU A 263 -4.01 12.82 -11.77
N VAL A 264 -3.53 13.69 -10.87
CA VAL A 264 -4.36 14.41 -9.91
C VAL A 264 -3.89 15.85 -9.71
N ASP A 265 -4.82 16.80 -9.70
CA ASP A 265 -4.55 18.19 -9.35
C ASP A 265 -4.55 18.40 -7.82
N PHE A 266 -3.37 18.65 -7.24
CA PHE A 266 -3.18 18.91 -5.81
C PHE A 266 -3.40 20.38 -5.41
N SER A 267 -3.71 21.27 -6.36
CA SER A 267 -3.91 22.71 -6.11
C SER A 267 -4.89 23.02 -4.98
N PRO A 268 -6.02 22.30 -4.81
CA PRO A 268 -6.94 22.55 -3.69
C PRO A 268 -6.27 22.38 -2.31
N VAL A 269 -5.40 21.37 -2.15
CA VAL A 269 -4.68 21.11 -0.89
C VAL A 269 -3.69 22.25 -0.60
N TYR A 270 -2.88 22.63 -1.59
CA TYR A 270 -1.89 23.69 -1.43
C TYR A 270 -2.54 25.05 -1.14
N ARG A 271 -3.63 25.35 -1.84
CA ARG A 271 -4.38 26.60 -1.65
C ARG A 271 -5.01 26.67 -0.27
N CYS A 272 -5.65 25.60 0.21
CA CYS A 272 -6.18 25.55 1.58
C CYS A 272 -5.08 25.71 2.62
N LEU A 273 -3.99 24.94 2.49
CA LEU A 273 -2.87 25.02 3.42
C LEU A 273 -2.33 26.45 3.51
N HIS A 274 -2.19 27.12 2.37
CA HIS A 274 -1.70 28.48 2.30
C HIS A 274 -2.67 29.48 2.94
N ILE A 275 -3.97 29.42 2.60
CA ILE A 275 -5.01 30.31 3.17
C ILE A 275 -5.06 30.20 4.70
N TYR A 276 -5.10 28.98 5.23
CA TYR A 276 -5.11 28.75 6.68
C TYR A 276 -3.80 29.18 7.35
N THR A 277 -2.68 29.12 6.65
CA THR A 277 -1.39 29.63 7.16
C THR A 277 -1.40 31.16 7.24
N VAL A 278 -1.89 31.85 6.21
CA VAL A 278 -1.98 33.33 6.19
C VAL A 278 -2.94 33.85 7.26
N LEU A 279 -4.01 33.11 7.55
CA LEU A 279 -5.02 33.48 8.55
C LEU A 279 -4.64 33.11 9.99
N GLY A 280 -3.49 32.46 10.22
CA GLY A 280 -3.03 32.06 11.56
C GLY A 280 -3.65 30.77 12.12
N ASP A 281 -4.57 30.13 11.39
CA ASP A 281 -5.32 28.94 11.82
C ASP A 281 -4.75 27.62 11.26
N ARG A 282 -3.44 27.59 11.00
CA ARG A 282 -2.77 26.47 10.31
C ARG A 282 -2.99 25.13 11.03
N GLU A 283 -2.88 25.11 12.34
CA GLU A 283 -2.99 23.89 13.15
C GLU A 283 -4.38 23.24 13.01
N THR A 284 -5.44 24.05 12.95
CA THR A 284 -6.82 23.56 12.77
C THR A 284 -6.98 22.84 11.43
N PHE A 285 -6.37 23.37 10.36
CA PHE A 285 -6.37 22.72 9.04
C PHE A 285 -5.56 21.42 9.02
N GLU A 286 -4.35 21.43 9.59
CA GLU A 286 -3.52 20.22 9.68
C GLU A 286 -4.24 19.09 10.42
N ASN A 287 -4.88 19.41 11.55
CA ASN A 287 -5.67 18.46 12.34
C ASN A 287 -6.89 17.96 11.58
N TYR A 288 -7.61 18.83 10.86
CA TYR A 288 -8.72 18.43 10.02
C TYR A 288 -8.28 17.47 8.91
N TYR A 289 -7.24 17.85 8.14
CA TYR A 289 -6.73 17.07 7.03
C TYR A 289 -6.28 15.68 7.50
N ARG A 290 -5.41 15.62 8.52
CA ARG A 290 -4.92 14.36 9.12
C ARG A 290 -6.07 13.48 9.63
N LYS A 291 -7.09 14.07 10.25
CA LYS A 291 -8.28 13.35 10.75
C LYS A 291 -9.11 12.76 9.60
N GLN A 292 -9.30 13.50 8.50
CA GLN A 292 -10.03 12.99 7.34
C GLN A 292 -9.25 11.89 6.60
N ARG A 293 -7.94 12.08 6.39
CA ARG A 293 -7.10 11.04 5.77
C ARG A 293 -7.01 9.77 6.61
N LYS A 294 -6.95 9.86 7.95
CA LYS A 294 -7.08 8.69 8.85
C LYS A 294 -8.42 7.95 8.65
N LYS A 295 -9.54 8.65 8.42
CA LYS A 295 -10.83 8.01 8.11
C LYS A 295 -10.83 7.34 6.74
N GLN A 296 -10.29 8.00 5.72
CA GLN A 296 -10.22 7.43 4.37
C GLN A 296 -9.31 6.20 4.30
N ALA A 297 -8.17 6.21 5.01
CA ALA A 297 -7.30 5.03 5.14
C ALA A 297 -8.08 3.82 5.67
N ARG A 298 -8.91 4.01 6.71
CA ARG A 298 -9.73 2.93 7.29
C ARG A 298 -10.74 2.35 6.29
N LEU A 299 -11.26 3.17 5.37
CA LEU A 299 -12.21 2.72 4.35
C LEU A 299 -11.50 1.92 3.25
N VAL A 300 -10.31 2.36 2.82
CA VAL A 300 -9.51 1.66 1.80
C VAL A 300 -9.02 0.29 2.30
N LEU A 301 -8.83 0.14 3.61
CA LEU A 301 -8.40 -1.12 4.25
C LEU A 301 -9.55 -2.13 4.44
N GLN A 302 -10.78 -1.82 4.04
CA GLN A 302 -11.90 -2.76 4.12
C GLN A 302 -11.93 -3.66 2.88
N PRO A 303 -11.73 -4.98 3.01
CA PRO A 303 -11.77 -5.89 1.88
C PRO A 303 -13.21 -6.07 1.37
N GLN A 304 -13.35 -6.35 0.08
CA GLN A 304 -14.61 -6.85 -0.49
C GLN A 304 -14.85 -8.30 -0.05
N SER A 305 -16.12 -8.68 0.20
CA SER A 305 -16.46 -9.99 0.76
C SER A 305 -15.96 -11.16 -0.10
N ASN A 306 -16.05 -11.03 -1.42
CA ASN A 306 -15.63 -12.02 -2.42
C ASN A 306 -14.18 -11.85 -2.91
N MET A 307 -13.35 -11.09 -2.19
CA MET A 307 -11.95 -10.84 -2.60
C MET A 307 -11.14 -12.14 -2.77
N HIS A 308 -11.46 -13.18 -2.00
CA HIS A 308 -10.75 -14.46 -1.97
C HIS A 308 -11.13 -15.43 -3.10
N GLU A 309 -12.10 -15.08 -3.93
CA GLU A 309 -12.55 -15.93 -5.05
C GLU A 309 -11.78 -15.66 -6.34
N THR A 310 -11.24 -14.45 -6.51
CA THR A 310 -10.63 -14.02 -7.78
C THR A 310 -9.34 -13.23 -7.58
N VAL A 311 -8.41 -13.37 -8.52
CA VAL A 311 -7.16 -12.57 -8.57
C VAL A 311 -7.48 -11.07 -8.64
N GLU A 312 -8.53 -10.70 -9.35
CA GLU A 312 -8.93 -9.30 -9.53
C GLU A 312 -9.41 -8.66 -8.23
N GLY A 313 -10.05 -9.42 -7.34
CA GLY A 313 -10.39 -8.96 -5.99
C GLY A 313 -9.16 -8.50 -5.21
N TYR A 314 -8.13 -9.33 -5.16
CA TYR A 314 -6.86 -8.98 -4.51
C TYR A 314 -6.16 -7.81 -5.19
N ARG A 315 -6.15 -7.78 -6.53
CA ARG A 315 -5.55 -6.68 -7.30
C ARG A 315 -6.17 -5.33 -6.94
N LYS A 316 -7.51 -5.23 -6.97
CA LYS A 316 -8.23 -4.00 -6.58
C LYS A 316 -7.95 -3.58 -5.15
N TYR A 317 -7.91 -4.53 -4.22
CA TYR A 317 -7.59 -4.23 -2.82
C TYR A 317 -6.19 -3.63 -2.66
N PHE A 318 -5.16 -4.24 -3.29
CA PHE A 318 -3.80 -3.71 -3.25
C PHE A 318 -3.68 -2.35 -3.96
N ASN A 319 -4.27 -2.20 -5.15
CA ASN A 319 -4.25 -0.96 -5.91
C ASN A 319 -4.82 0.22 -5.10
N GLN A 320 -5.97 0.04 -4.45
CA GLN A 320 -6.56 1.11 -3.63
C GLN A 320 -5.63 1.55 -2.49
N ILE A 321 -4.97 0.60 -1.82
CA ILE A 321 -4.02 0.87 -0.73
C ILE A 321 -2.78 1.59 -1.25
N VAL A 322 -2.16 1.07 -2.31
CA VAL A 322 -0.97 1.70 -2.92
C VAL A 322 -1.30 3.12 -3.35
N GLY A 323 -2.40 3.33 -4.06
CA GLY A 323 -2.82 4.66 -4.49
C GLY A 323 -2.97 5.64 -3.33
N PHE A 324 -3.50 5.19 -2.20
CA PHE A 324 -3.64 6.01 -1.01
C PHE A 324 -2.27 6.44 -0.46
N PHE A 325 -1.33 5.51 -0.30
CA PHE A 325 0.00 5.81 0.26
C PHE A 325 0.92 6.57 -0.72
N VAL A 326 0.78 6.37 -2.03
CA VAL A 326 1.47 7.17 -3.04
C VAL A 326 1.03 8.64 -2.99
N VAL A 327 -0.26 8.89 -2.76
CA VAL A 327 -0.79 10.24 -2.54
C VAL A 327 -0.25 10.87 -1.26
N GLU A 328 -0.20 10.11 -0.15
CA GLU A 328 0.38 10.62 1.11
C GLU A 328 1.87 10.92 0.98
N ASP A 329 2.63 10.07 0.30
CA ASP A 329 4.05 10.29 0.02
C ASP A 329 4.27 11.54 -0.83
N HIS A 330 3.41 11.78 -1.82
CA HIS A 330 3.47 12.99 -2.61
C HIS A 330 3.28 14.25 -1.74
N ILE A 331 2.27 14.25 -0.87
CA ILE A 331 1.96 15.39 0.00
C ILE A 331 3.04 15.61 1.05
N LEU A 332 3.64 14.54 1.58
CA LEU A 332 4.77 14.60 2.50
C LEU A 332 5.95 15.38 1.90
N HIS A 333 6.26 15.17 0.62
CA HIS A 333 7.37 15.85 -0.06
C HIS A 333 6.99 17.24 -0.60
N ALA A 334 5.73 17.43 -1.00
CA ALA A 334 5.29 18.68 -1.61
C ALA A 334 4.86 19.76 -0.61
N THR A 335 4.49 19.39 0.61
CA THR A 335 4.02 20.33 1.65
C THR A 335 5.03 20.47 2.78
N GLN A 336 5.26 21.70 3.24
CA GLN A 336 6.12 21.95 4.41
C GLN A 336 5.37 21.65 5.71
N GLY A 337 5.18 20.38 6.07
CA GLY A 337 4.71 19.96 7.40
C GLY A 337 3.22 19.64 7.56
N LEU A 338 2.39 19.71 6.50
CA LEU A 338 0.98 19.27 6.58
C LEU A 338 0.89 17.78 6.95
N VAL A 339 1.70 16.96 6.28
CA VAL A 339 1.92 15.55 6.58
C VAL A 339 3.36 15.40 7.05
N THR A 340 3.57 14.73 8.19
CA THR A 340 4.91 14.47 8.73
C THR A 340 5.28 13.01 8.52
N ARG A 341 6.59 12.72 8.55
CA ARG A 341 7.06 11.33 8.47
C ARG A 341 6.49 10.47 9.60
N ALA A 342 6.45 11.00 10.82
CA ALA A 342 5.86 10.34 11.98
C ALA A 342 4.37 9.99 11.80
N PHE A 343 3.57 10.92 11.25
CA PHE A 343 2.16 10.65 10.95
C PHE A 343 2.00 9.54 9.90
N THR A 344 2.82 9.58 8.85
CA THR A 344 2.76 8.60 7.75
C THR A 344 3.19 7.21 8.23
N ASP A 345 4.22 7.14 9.08
CA ASP A 345 4.67 5.89 9.70
C ASP A 345 3.62 5.32 10.67
N GLU A 346 2.95 6.15 11.48
CA GLU A 346 1.83 5.73 12.34
C GLU A 346 0.68 5.14 11.49
N LEU A 347 0.32 5.83 10.41
CA LEU A 347 -0.73 5.42 9.49
C LEU A 347 -0.40 4.11 8.77
N TRP A 348 0.85 3.98 8.31
CA TRP A 348 1.35 2.76 7.67
C TRP A 348 1.40 1.58 8.64
N ASN A 349 1.85 1.76 9.89
CA ASN A 349 1.87 0.68 10.88
C ASN A 349 0.48 0.13 11.21
N MET A 350 -0.52 1.02 11.30
CA MET A 350 -1.92 0.64 11.45
C MET A 350 -2.44 -0.09 10.20
N ALA A 351 -2.16 0.44 9.01
CA ALA A 351 -2.56 -0.16 7.75
C ALA A 351 -1.94 -1.55 7.55
N LEU A 352 -0.63 -1.67 7.70
CA LEU A 352 0.12 -2.92 7.58
C LEU A 352 -0.42 -4.00 8.52
N SER A 353 -0.71 -3.65 9.78
CA SER A 353 -1.30 -4.60 10.74
C SER A 353 -2.69 -5.07 10.30
N LYS A 354 -3.50 -4.18 9.72
CA LYS A 354 -4.82 -4.54 9.18
C LYS A 354 -4.73 -5.36 7.90
N ILE A 355 -3.82 -5.02 7.00
CA ILE A 355 -3.54 -5.73 5.74
C ILE A 355 -3.14 -7.18 6.04
N ILE A 356 -2.19 -7.38 6.96
CA ILE A 356 -1.76 -8.73 7.36
C ILE A 356 -2.94 -9.53 7.91
N ALA A 357 -3.76 -8.94 8.77
CA ALA A 357 -4.94 -9.62 9.32
C ALA A 357 -5.96 -10.01 8.24
N VAL A 358 -6.23 -9.10 7.30
CA VAL A 358 -7.13 -9.33 6.16
C VAL A 358 -6.57 -10.43 5.25
N LEU A 359 -5.29 -10.36 4.88
CA LEU A 359 -4.67 -11.34 4.01
C LEU A 359 -4.61 -12.72 4.65
N ARG A 360 -4.28 -12.85 5.94
CA ARG A 360 -4.35 -14.14 6.66
C ARG A 360 -5.75 -14.74 6.64
N THR A 361 -6.76 -13.91 6.87
CA THR A 361 -8.16 -14.35 6.90
C THR A 361 -8.62 -14.80 5.52
N HIS A 362 -8.44 -13.96 4.50
CA HIS A 362 -8.91 -14.25 3.14
C HIS A 362 -8.09 -15.31 2.43
N SER A 363 -6.78 -15.37 2.66
CA SER A 363 -5.96 -16.47 2.14
C SER A 363 -6.46 -17.79 2.69
N SER A 364 -6.77 -17.93 3.99
CA SER A 364 -7.26 -19.19 4.60
C SER A 364 -8.48 -19.83 3.91
N TYR A 365 -9.30 -19.03 3.22
CA TYR A 365 -10.46 -19.52 2.46
C TYR A 365 -10.12 -19.98 1.03
N CYS A 366 -8.95 -19.60 0.50
CA CYS A 366 -8.50 -20.05 -0.82
C CYS A 366 -8.26 -21.55 -0.83
N SER A 367 -8.99 -22.24 -1.71
CA SER A 367 -8.85 -23.69 -1.95
C SER A 367 -8.12 -24.00 -3.26
N ASP A 368 -7.84 -22.98 -4.09
CA ASP A 368 -7.14 -23.13 -5.35
C ASP A 368 -5.64 -22.77 -5.20
N PRO A 369 -4.71 -23.72 -5.43
CA PRO A 369 -3.28 -23.44 -5.37
C PRO A 369 -2.84 -22.34 -6.35
N ASP A 370 -3.44 -22.27 -7.53
CA ASP A 370 -3.05 -21.31 -8.57
C ASP A 370 -3.38 -19.87 -8.12
N LEU A 371 -4.54 -19.67 -7.50
CA LEU A 371 -4.92 -18.41 -6.86
C LEU A 371 -3.97 -18.00 -5.71
N VAL A 372 -3.53 -18.96 -4.88
CA VAL A 372 -2.59 -18.67 -3.77
C VAL A 372 -1.21 -18.27 -4.32
N LEU A 373 -0.76 -18.86 -5.43
CA LEU A 373 0.48 -18.48 -6.10
C LEU A 373 0.39 -17.07 -6.69
N GLU A 374 -0.72 -16.74 -7.34
CA GLU A 374 -0.99 -15.38 -7.84
C GLU A 374 -1.05 -14.36 -6.69
N LEU A 375 -1.69 -14.70 -5.57
CA LEU A 375 -1.69 -13.88 -4.36
C LEU A 375 -0.26 -13.61 -3.86
N LYS A 376 0.59 -14.63 -3.79
CA LYS A 376 2.01 -14.46 -3.42
C LYS A 376 2.72 -13.50 -4.37
N ASN A 377 2.48 -13.61 -5.68
CA ASN A 377 3.09 -12.69 -6.65
C ASN A 377 2.59 -11.25 -6.46
N LEU A 378 1.29 -11.06 -6.20
CA LEU A 378 0.71 -9.74 -5.91
C LEU A 378 1.26 -9.13 -4.62
N ILE A 379 1.38 -9.91 -3.53
CA ILE A 379 1.97 -9.44 -2.25
C ILE A 379 3.40 -8.96 -2.47
N VAL A 380 4.19 -9.69 -3.26
CA VAL A 380 5.56 -9.31 -3.58
C VAL A 380 5.61 -8.00 -4.37
N ILE A 381 4.80 -7.85 -5.43
CA ILE A 381 4.73 -6.59 -6.20
C ILE A 381 4.28 -5.44 -5.31
N PHE A 382 3.29 -5.68 -4.44
CA PHE A 382 2.78 -4.71 -3.49
C PHE A 382 3.87 -4.25 -2.49
N ALA A 383 4.63 -5.19 -1.94
CA ALA A 383 5.75 -4.91 -1.03
C ALA A 383 6.87 -4.14 -1.74
N ASP A 384 7.31 -4.60 -2.92
CA ASP A 384 8.35 -3.94 -3.72
C ASP A 384 7.93 -2.49 -4.08
N THR A 385 6.65 -2.28 -4.43
CA THR A 385 6.12 -0.96 -4.79
C THR A 385 6.22 0.00 -3.61
N LEU A 386 5.71 -0.38 -2.43
CA LEU A 386 5.74 0.48 -1.25
C LEU A 386 7.14 0.65 -0.67
N GLN A 387 8.01 -0.34 -0.81
CA GLN A 387 9.42 -0.21 -0.47
C GLN A 387 10.11 0.85 -1.35
N GLY A 388 9.74 0.95 -2.63
CA GLY A 388 10.21 2.01 -3.53
C GLY A 388 9.87 3.43 -3.07
N TYR A 389 8.75 3.62 -2.35
CA TYR A 389 8.36 4.87 -1.69
C TYR A 389 8.90 5.00 -0.25
N GLY A 390 9.77 4.08 0.18
CA GLY A 390 10.43 4.12 1.48
C GLY A 390 9.57 3.65 2.66
N PHE A 391 8.50 2.88 2.44
CA PHE A 391 7.71 2.27 3.52
C PHE A 391 8.34 0.95 4.00
N PRO A 392 8.35 0.65 5.30
CA PRO A 392 8.87 -0.61 5.83
C PRO A 392 7.93 -1.79 5.53
N VAL A 393 8.40 -2.79 4.78
CA VAL A 393 7.58 -3.93 4.29
C VAL A 393 7.99 -5.29 4.84
N ASN A 394 8.95 -5.37 5.76
CA ASN A 394 9.51 -6.64 6.26
C ASN A 394 8.44 -7.63 6.75
N ARG A 395 7.41 -7.15 7.44
CA ARG A 395 6.29 -7.99 7.93
C ARG A 395 5.45 -8.62 6.82
N LEU A 396 5.47 -8.07 5.60
CA LEU A 396 4.83 -8.67 4.43
C LEU A 396 5.65 -9.86 3.92
N PHE A 397 6.99 -9.80 4.01
CA PHE A 397 7.84 -10.94 3.70
C PHE A 397 7.68 -12.07 4.72
N ASP A 398 7.47 -11.74 6.00
CA ASP A 398 7.10 -12.74 7.02
C ASP A 398 5.79 -13.46 6.66
N LEU A 399 4.77 -12.69 6.23
CA LEU A 399 3.49 -13.24 5.76
C LEU A 399 3.66 -14.17 4.53
N LEU A 400 4.64 -13.93 3.66
CA LEU A 400 4.87 -14.81 2.51
C LEU A 400 5.27 -16.23 2.92
N PHE A 401 5.96 -16.40 4.06
CA PHE A 401 6.25 -17.74 4.59
C PHE A 401 4.96 -18.46 5.02
N GLU A 402 4.01 -17.74 5.63
CA GLU A 402 2.70 -18.29 5.98
C GLU A 402 1.88 -18.64 4.72
N VAL A 403 1.88 -17.77 3.71
CA VAL A 403 1.21 -18.02 2.42
C VAL A 403 1.81 -19.23 1.70
N ARG A 404 3.13 -19.42 1.79
CA ARG A 404 3.80 -20.62 1.27
C ARG A 404 3.32 -21.89 1.97
N ASP A 405 3.24 -21.87 3.30
CA ASP A 405 2.79 -23.03 4.06
C ASP A 405 1.33 -23.36 3.72
N GLN A 406 0.50 -22.34 3.53
CA GLN A 406 -0.86 -22.52 3.03
C GLN A 406 -0.92 -23.07 1.59
N TYR A 407 -0.07 -22.58 0.68
CA TYR A 407 0.03 -23.11 -0.68
C TYR A 407 0.34 -24.61 -0.64
N ASN A 408 1.31 -25.02 0.18
CA ASN A 408 1.65 -26.43 0.36
C ASN A 408 0.46 -27.25 0.87
N GLU A 409 -0.27 -26.76 1.88
CA GLU A 409 -1.46 -27.45 2.40
C GLU A 409 -2.57 -27.59 1.35
N THR A 410 -2.83 -26.53 0.58
CA THR A 410 -3.85 -26.52 -0.47
C THR A 410 -3.48 -27.46 -1.61
N LEU A 411 -2.21 -27.46 -2.00
CA LEU A 411 -1.67 -28.38 -3.01
C LEU A 411 -1.74 -29.83 -2.55
N LEU A 412 -1.39 -30.12 -1.29
CA LEU A 412 -1.50 -31.45 -0.70
C LEU A 412 -2.94 -31.97 -0.68
N LYS A 413 -3.93 -31.10 -0.41
CA LYS A 413 -5.36 -31.45 -0.51
C LYS A 413 -5.79 -31.77 -1.94
N LYS A 414 -5.37 -30.96 -2.92
CA LYS A 414 -5.64 -31.21 -4.35
C LYS A 414 -5.09 -32.56 -4.80
N TRP A 415 -3.84 -32.87 -4.45
CA TRP A 415 -3.24 -34.17 -4.76
C TRP A 415 -3.88 -35.33 -3.99
N ALA A 416 -4.37 -35.13 -2.77
CA ALA A 416 -5.10 -36.16 -2.04
C ALA A 416 -6.38 -36.59 -2.78
N LEU A 417 -7.07 -35.65 -3.42
CA LEU A 417 -8.23 -35.96 -4.28
C LEU A 417 -7.80 -36.71 -5.53
N VAL A 418 -6.77 -36.23 -6.22
CA VAL A 418 -6.23 -36.90 -7.42
C VAL A 418 -5.81 -38.34 -7.13
N PHE A 419 -5.08 -38.60 -6.02
CA PHE A 419 -4.69 -39.95 -5.66
C PHE A 419 -5.89 -40.83 -5.32
N ARG A 420 -6.89 -40.29 -4.63
CA ARG A 420 -8.11 -41.03 -4.31
C ARG A 420 -8.87 -41.43 -5.57
N ASP A 421 -9.03 -40.50 -6.51
CA ASP A 421 -9.69 -40.75 -7.78
C ASP A 421 -8.95 -41.82 -8.59
N ILE A 422 -7.61 -41.77 -8.62
CA ILE A 422 -6.78 -42.80 -9.24
C ILE A 422 -7.02 -44.17 -8.59
N PHE A 423 -7.00 -44.25 -7.25
CA PHE A 423 -7.19 -45.50 -6.53
C PHE A 423 -8.64 -46.03 -6.56
N GLU A 424 -9.62 -45.18 -6.80
CA GLU A 424 -11.02 -45.59 -6.99
C GLU A 424 -11.31 -46.09 -8.40
N GLN A 425 -10.59 -45.57 -9.41
CA GLN A 425 -10.73 -45.97 -10.81
C GLN A 425 -9.89 -47.20 -11.17
N ASP A 426 -8.82 -47.48 -10.42
CA ASP A 426 -7.96 -48.63 -10.66
C ASP A 426 -8.70 -49.95 -10.39
N ASN A 427 -8.51 -50.92 -11.28
CA ASN A 427 -9.05 -52.27 -11.18
C ASN A 427 -8.06 -53.26 -10.55
N TYR A 428 -6.85 -52.81 -10.19
CA TYR A 428 -5.78 -53.59 -9.55
C TYR A 428 -5.48 -54.91 -10.28
N SER A 429 -5.57 -54.88 -11.61
CA SER A 429 -5.14 -55.97 -12.48
C SER A 429 -3.78 -55.66 -13.10
N PRO A 430 -2.97 -56.67 -13.44
CA PRO A 430 -1.74 -56.46 -14.19
C PRO A 430 -2.01 -55.70 -15.50
N ILE A 431 -1.17 -54.72 -15.83
CA ILE A 431 -1.30 -53.94 -17.07
C ILE A 431 -1.04 -54.87 -18.26
N PRO A 432 -2.04 -55.17 -19.11
CA PRO A 432 -1.83 -55.98 -20.30
C PRO A 432 -1.11 -55.12 -21.35
N VAL A 433 -0.13 -55.71 -22.03
CA VAL A 433 0.60 -55.05 -23.11
C VAL A 433 0.66 -56.03 -24.28
N GLU A 434 0.07 -55.65 -25.42
CA GLU A 434 0.01 -56.52 -26.59
C GLU A 434 1.12 -56.20 -27.61
N ASN A 435 1.60 -54.95 -27.61
CA ASN A 435 2.55 -54.44 -28.61
C ASN A 435 3.74 -53.70 -27.99
N GLU A 436 4.89 -53.68 -28.69
CA GLU A 436 6.11 -52.98 -28.24
C GLU A 436 5.90 -51.46 -28.10
N GLU A 437 5.01 -50.87 -28.89
CA GLU A 437 4.67 -49.44 -28.80
C GLU A 437 3.93 -49.11 -27.50
N GLU A 438 2.99 -49.96 -27.08
CA GLU A 438 2.29 -49.84 -25.80
C GLU A 438 3.26 -50.04 -24.62
N TYR A 439 4.18 -51.00 -24.73
CA TYR A 439 5.24 -51.20 -23.75
C TYR A 439 6.08 -49.93 -23.56
N LYS A 440 6.57 -49.35 -24.67
CA LYS A 440 7.35 -48.10 -24.64
C LYS A 440 6.54 -46.94 -24.09
N ALA A 441 5.25 -46.84 -24.42
CA ALA A 441 4.37 -45.80 -23.88
C ALA A 441 4.24 -45.90 -22.36
N VAL A 442 4.06 -47.11 -21.82
CA VAL A 442 3.97 -47.34 -20.36
C VAL A 442 5.30 -47.05 -19.67
N VAL A 443 6.41 -47.56 -20.20
CA VAL A 443 7.77 -47.35 -19.64
C VAL A 443 8.24 -45.90 -19.77
N SER A 444 7.77 -45.15 -20.78
CA SER A 444 8.08 -43.70 -20.86
C SER A 444 7.45 -42.87 -19.74
N ARG A 445 6.34 -43.37 -19.16
CA ARG A 445 5.58 -42.68 -18.11
C ARG A 445 5.98 -43.09 -16.70
N PHE A 446 6.61 -44.26 -16.56
CA PHE A 446 7.15 -44.76 -15.30
C PHE A 446 8.57 -45.29 -15.50
N PRO A 447 9.58 -44.81 -14.73
CA PRO A 447 10.98 -45.25 -14.82
C PRO A 447 11.22 -46.75 -14.56
N PHE A 448 10.87 -47.61 -15.51
CA PHE A 448 11.02 -49.05 -15.39
C PHE A 448 12.39 -49.46 -15.96
N HIS A 449 13.44 -49.37 -15.14
CA HIS A 449 14.83 -49.71 -15.52
C HIS A 449 15.24 -49.15 -16.89
N ASP A 450 15.57 -47.86 -16.93
CA ASP A 450 16.19 -47.31 -18.13
C ASP A 450 17.41 -46.44 -17.79
N ALA A 451 18.55 -46.80 -18.37
CA ALA A 451 19.80 -46.04 -18.33
C ALA A 451 19.69 -44.75 -19.16
N GLU A 452 18.60 -44.53 -19.88
CA GLU A 452 18.36 -43.33 -20.68
C GLU A 452 17.74 -42.15 -19.89
N ILE A 453 17.24 -42.35 -18.66
CA ILE A 453 16.78 -41.25 -17.81
C ILE A 453 17.95 -40.35 -17.35
N GLU A 454 19.18 -40.87 -17.36
CA GLU A 454 20.40 -40.05 -17.16
C GLU A 454 20.67 -39.07 -18.32
N LYS A 455 20.06 -39.27 -19.51
CA LYS A 455 20.34 -38.47 -20.72
C LYS A 455 19.24 -37.48 -21.11
N VAL A 456 18.06 -37.53 -20.49
CA VAL A 456 17.04 -36.51 -20.73
C VAL A 456 17.55 -35.20 -20.12
N GLY A 457 18.00 -34.30 -21.00
CA GLY A 457 18.43 -32.95 -20.64
C GLY A 457 17.28 -32.14 -20.06
N ILE A 458 16.95 -32.39 -18.79
CA ILE A 458 16.05 -31.55 -18.02
C ILE A 458 16.77 -30.22 -17.81
N ASN A 459 16.12 -29.13 -18.21
CA ASN A 459 16.66 -27.78 -18.09
C ASN A 459 17.18 -27.55 -16.66
N LYS A 460 18.50 -27.50 -16.51
CA LYS A 460 19.17 -27.31 -15.22
C LYS A 460 18.83 -25.94 -14.69
N ILE A 461 18.04 -25.89 -13.62
CA ILE A 461 17.77 -24.63 -12.92
C ILE A 461 18.77 -24.58 -11.76
N PHE A 462 19.76 -23.70 -11.83
CA PHE A 462 20.65 -23.49 -10.68
C PHE A 462 19.82 -22.88 -9.53
N ILE A 463 19.51 -23.73 -8.55
CA ILE A 463 18.61 -23.45 -7.43
C ILE A 463 19.43 -23.43 -6.13
N SER A 464 19.07 -22.54 -5.19
CA SER A 464 19.71 -22.44 -3.86
C SER A 464 19.52 -23.71 -3.03
N THR A 465 20.47 -24.04 -2.14
CA THR A 465 20.36 -25.12 -1.15
C THR A 465 19.08 -25.03 -0.29
N GLU A 466 18.56 -23.83 -0.07
CA GLU A 466 17.30 -23.62 0.68
C GLU A 466 16.06 -24.12 -0.07
N ILE A 467 16.06 -24.00 -1.40
CA ILE A 467 14.94 -24.47 -2.24
C ILE A 467 15.04 -26.00 -2.41
N ASP A 468 16.26 -26.53 -2.45
CA ASP A 468 16.55 -27.97 -2.46
C ASP A 468 15.99 -28.67 -1.20
N ASP A 469 16.24 -28.09 -0.02
CA ASP A 469 15.65 -28.55 1.25
C ASP A 469 14.11 -28.44 1.24
N MET A 470 13.58 -27.34 0.73
CA MET A 470 12.14 -27.11 0.63
C MET A 470 11.46 -28.14 -0.29
N LEU A 471 12.04 -28.43 -1.45
CA LEU A 471 11.52 -29.42 -2.40
C LEU A 471 11.48 -30.82 -1.78
N ARG A 472 12.55 -31.24 -1.09
CA ARG A 472 12.56 -32.53 -0.37
C ARG A 472 11.52 -32.56 0.75
N LYS A 473 11.39 -31.49 1.55
CA LYS A 473 10.39 -31.42 2.62
C LYS A 473 8.96 -31.51 2.09
N SER A 474 8.62 -30.77 1.04
CA SER A 474 7.29 -30.83 0.41
C SER A 474 7.00 -32.19 -0.22
N THR A 475 8.00 -32.79 -0.87
CA THR A 475 7.87 -34.15 -1.44
C THR A 475 7.66 -35.18 -0.34
N ASN A 476 8.39 -35.08 0.76
CA ASN A 476 8.22 -35.96 1.92
C ASN A 476 6.82 -35.82 2.54
N LEU A 477 6.28 -34.61 2.67
CA LEU A 477 4.90 -34.39 3.13
C LEU A 477 3.88 -35.05 2.19
N LEU A 478 4.06 -34.93 0.87
CA LEU A 478 3.18 -35.58 -0.11
C LEU A 478 3.20 -37.10 0.04
N LEU A 479 4.38 -37.70 0.15
CA LEU A 479 4.55 -39.16 0.28
C LEU A 479 4.02 -39.67 1.63
N THR A 480 4.57 -39.16 2.73
CA THR A 480 4.33 -39.67 4.08
C THR A 480 2.95 -39.34 4.65
N ARG A 481 2.38 -38.18 4.28
CA ARG A 481 1.09 -37.74 4.83
C ARG A 481 -0.06 -38.03 3.87
N THR A 482 0.05 -37.57 2.63
CA THR A 482 -1.05 -37.63 1.68
C THR A 482 -1.17 -39.02 1.04
N LEU A 483 -0.10 -39.49 0.38
CA LEU A 483 -0.11 -40.78 -0.33
C LEU A 483 -0.27 -41.95 0.64
N SER A 484 0.47 -41.94 1.77
CA SER A 484 0.35 -42.94 2.83
C SER A 484 -1.09 -43.06 3.34
N SER A 485 -1.75 -41.94 3.63
CA SER A 485 -3.15 -41.95 4.08
C SER A 485 -4.09 -42.53 3.02
N CYS A 486 -3.88 -42.19 1.74
CA CYS A 486 -4.69 -42.73 0.65
C CYS A 486 -4.50 -44.25 0.50
N LEU A 487 -3.26 -44.75 0.57
CA LEU A 487 -2.95 -46.17 0.52
C LEU A 487 -3.53 -46.94 1.72
N GLN A 488 -3.43 -46.40 2.94
CA GLN A 488 -4.03 -47.01 4.13
C GLN A 488 -5.56 -47.09 4.03
N ASN A 489 -6.20 -46.05 3.49
CA ASN A 489 -7.65 -46.07 3.25
C ASN A 489 -8.04 -47.08 2.18
N LEU A 490 -7.22 -47.26 1.14
CA LEU A 490 -7.40 -48.29 0.12
C LEU A 490 -7.31 -49.70 0.71
N ILE A 491 -6.23 -50.00 1.44
CA ILE A 491 -5.98 -51.32 2.04
C ILE A 491 -7.08 -51.71 3.02
N LYS A 492 -7.62 -50.75 3.78
CA LYS A 492 -8.69 -50.98 4.76
C LYS A 492 -10.10 -50.97 4.16
N LYS A 493 -10.25 -50.89 2.83
CA LYS A 493 -11.58 -50.99 2.21
C LYS A 493 -12.21 -52.35 2.54
N PRO A 494 -13.49 -52.39 2.99
CA PRO A 494 -14.10 -53.62 3.51
C PRO A 494 -14.19 -54.74 2.46
N HIS A 495 -14.37 -54.39 1.19
CA HIS A 495 -14.57 -55.31 0.08
C HIS A 495 -13.32 -55.52 -0.80
N ILE A 496 -12.13 -55.17 -0.30
CA ILE A 496 -10.90 -55.44 -1.04
C ILE A 496 -10.62 -56.94 -1.11
N GLY A 497 -10.33 -57.43 -2.31
CA GLY A 497 -10.03 -58.83 -2.61
C GLY A 497 -8.58 -59.21 -2.30
N LEU A 498 -8.34 -60.52 -2.09
CA LEU A 498 -6.98 -61.05 -1.86
C LEU A 498 -6.04 -60.78 -3.04
N THR A 499 -6.53 -60.93 -4.28
CA THR A 499 -5.76 -60.67 -5.50
C THR A 499 -5.40 -59.18 -5.65
N GLU A 500 -6.32 -58.29 -5.27
CA GLU A 500 -6.10 -56.84 -5.29
C GLU A 500 -5.04 -56.44 -4.25
N LEU A 501 -5.09 -57.00 -3.05
CA LEU A 501 -4.06 -56.81 -2.01
C LEU A 501 -2.68 -57.29 -2.47
N VAL A 502 -2.61 -58.44 -3.16
CA VAL A 502 -1.36 -58.95 -3.75
C VAL A 502 -0.82 -57.97 -4.80
N GLN A 503 -1.68 -57.47 -5.69
CA GLN A 503 -1.25 -56.51 -6.70
C GLN A 503 -0.80 -55.18 -6.09
N ILE A 504 -1.45 -54.71 -5.01
CA ILE A 504 -1.01 -53.53 -4.25
C ILE A 504 0.40 -53.73 -3.66
N ILE A 505 0.71 -54.91 -3.11
CA ILE A 505 2.06 -55.23 -2.61
C ILE A 505 3.10 -55.17 -3.74
N ILE A 506 2.77 -55.69 -4.92
CA ILE A 506 3.65 -55.65 -6.10
C ILE A 506 3.85 -54.19 -6.55
N ASN A 507 2.77 -53.44 -6.71
CA ASN A 507 2.81 -52.05 -7.15
C ASN A 507 3.59 -51.17 -6.17
N THR A 508 3.36 -51.32 -4.86
CA THR A 508 4.10 -50.57 -3.82
C THR A 508 5.59 -50.94 -3.80
N THR A 509 5.95 -52.17 -4.13
CA THR A 509 7.35 -52.58 -4.29
C THR A 509 8.01 -51.90 -5.49
N HIS A 510 7.31 -51.78 -6.63
CA HIS A 510 7.81 -51.02 -7.77
C HIS A 510 7.90 -49.51 -7.49
N LEU A 511 6.93 -48.95 -6.76
CA LEU A 511 6.97 -47.54 -6.32
C LEU A 511 8.13 -47.28 -5.34
N GLU A 512 8.44 -48.25 -4.46
CA GLU A 512 9.61 -48.21 -3.58
C GLU A 512 10.91 -48.08 -4.40
N TYR A 513 11.06 -48.87 -5.47
CA TYR A 513 12.20 -48.75 -6.39
C TYR A 513 12.22 -47.40 -7.12
N ALA A 514 11.06 -46.88 -7.52
CA ALA A 514 10.96 -45.61 -8.23
C ALA A 514 11.35 -44.38 -7.39
N CYS A 515 11.27 -44.47 -6.06
CA CYS A 515 11.73 -43.40 -5.17
C CYS A 515 13.20 -43.02 -5.40
N LYS A 516 14.05 -43.96 -5.83
CA LYS A 516 15.46 -43.66 -6.15
C LYS A 516 15.57 -42.68 -7.32
N TYR A 517 14.82 -42.91 -8.40
CA TYR A 517 14.80 -42.00 -9.54
C TYR A 517 14.22 -40.63 -9.18
N LEU A 518 13.28 -40.57 -8.23
CA LEU A 518 12.76 -39.30 -7.72
C LEU A 518 13.83 -38.52 -6.93
N GLU A 519 14.68 -39.19 -6.15
CA GLU A 519 15.84 -38.56 -5.49
C GLU A 519 16.85 -38.02 -6.52
N ASP A 520 17.15 -38.81 -7.55
CA ASP A 520 18.06 -38.42 -8.64
C ASP A 520 17.48 -37.23 -9.43
N PHE A 521 16.17 -37.23 -9.70
CA PHE A 521 15.47 -36.14 -10.37
C PHE A 521 15.55 -34.83 -9.58
N ILE A 522 15.28 -34.86 -8.26
CA ILE A 522 15.39 -33.68 -7.41
C ILE A 522 16.83 -33.15 -7.43
N THR A 523 17.81 -34.05 -7.30
CA THR A 523 19.25 -33.70 -7.30
C THR A 523 19.68 -33.09 -8.63
N ASN A 524 19.21 -33.64 -9.76
CA ASN A 524 19.48 -33.12 -11.10
C ASN A 524 18.86 -31.74 -11.35
N ILE A 525 17.66 -31.49 -10.81
CA ILE A 525 16.99 -30.20 -10.93
C ILE A 525 17.69 -29.13 -10.10
N THR A 526 18.17 -29.47 -8.90
CA THR A 526 18.74 -28.48 -7.98
C THR A 526 20.25 -28.29 -8.16
N ASN A 527 20.93 -29.28 -8.75
CA ASN A 527 22.38 -29.31 -8.97
C ASN A 527 23.20 -29.16 -7.67
N VAL A 528 22.61 -29.56 -6.54
CA VAL A 528 23.28 -29.62 -5.23
C VAL A 528 23.91 -31.00 -5.08
N SER A 529 25.23 -31.05 -4.85
CA SER A 529 25.94 -32.34 -4.69
C SER A 529 25.43 -33.10 -3.46
N PRO A 530 25.17 -34.41 -3.57
CA PRO A 530 24.73 -35.24 -2.45
C PRO A 530 25.75 -35.33 -1.29
N GLU A 531 27.02 -34.97 -1.53
CA GLU A 531 28.08 -34.99 -0.51
C GLU A 531 28.06 -33.78 0.43
N THR A 532 27.46 -32.66 0.00
CA THR A 532 27.46 -31.40 0.75
C THR A 532 26.39 -31.32 1.84
N VAL A 533 25.57 -32.35 1.99
CA VAL A 533 24.28 -32.18 2.66
C VAL A 533 24.02 -33.30 3.65
N HIS A 534 23.81 -32.92 4.92
CA HIS A 534 23.08 -33.73 5.89
C HIS A 534 21.57 -33.86 5.51
N THR A 535 21.22 -33.88 4.22
CA THR A 535 19.85 -33.74 3.73
C THR A 535 19.02 -34.92 4.16
N THR A 536 17.82 -34.59 4.59
CA THR A 536 16.71 -35.51 4.76
C THR A 536 16.52 -36.31 3.47
N ARG A 537 16.89 -37.60 3.47
CA ARG A 537 16.57 -38.53 2.38
C ARG A 537 15.05 -38.56 2.16
N LEU A 538 14.60 -38.95 0.97
CA LEU A 538 13.16 -39.13 0.76
C LEU A 538 12.66 -40.29 1.63
N TYR A 539 11.62 -40.03 2.41
CA TYR A 539 10.93 -41.04 3.23
C TYR A 539 9.95 -41.89 2.41
N GLY A 540 10.05 -41.86 1.08
CA GLY A 540 9.27 -42.72 0.19
C GLY A 540 9.50 -44.21 0.49
N LEU A 541 10.76 -44.58 0.76
CA LEU A 541 11.13 -45.97 1.11
C LEU A 541 10.39 -46.48 2.36
N SER A 542 10.35 -45.70 3.45
CA SER A 542 9.62 -46.10 4.66
C SER A 542 8.11 -46.10 4.42
N THR A 543 7.58 -45.12 3.69
CA THR A 543 6.15 -45.02 3.40
C THR A 543 5.62 -46.25 2.66
N PHE A 544 6.29 -46.67 1.60
CA PHE A 544 5.87 -47.84 0.82
C PHE A 544 6.12 -49.15 1.56
N LYS A 545 7.18 -49.23 2.40
CA LYS A 545 7.37 -50.36 3.33
C LYS A 545 6.20 -50.48 4.31
N ASP A 546 5.77 -49.38 4.93
CA ASP A 546 4.68 -49.41 5.91
C ASP A 546 3.35 -49.78 5.25
N ALA A 547 3.08 -49.25 4.05
CA ALA A 547 1.92 -49.63 3.25
C ALA A 547 1.94 -51.13 2.88
N ARG A 548 3.11 -51.65 2.50
CA ARG A 548 3.28 -53.08 2.22
C ARG A 548 3.00 -53.94 3.45
N HIS A 549 3.59 -53.64 4.61
CA HIS A 549 3.31 -54.39 5.84
C HIS A 549 1.82 -54.34 6.24
N ALA A 550 1.15 -53.21 6.03
CA ALA A 550 -0.29 -53.11 6.27
C ALA A 550 -1.11 -54.00 5.31
N ALA A 551 -0.74 -54.05 4.02
CA ALA A 551 -1.37 -54.94 3.05
C ALA A 551 -1.10 -56.42 3.36
N GLU A 552 0.13 -56.77 3.77
CA GLU A 552 0.49 -58.12 4.22
C GLU A 552 -0.35 -58.57 5.42
N GLY A 553 -0.52 -57.69 6.41
CA GLY A 553 -1.37 -57.95 7.57
C GLY A 553 -2.83 -58.22 7.18
N GLU A 554 -3.37 -57.41 6.27
CA GLU A 554 -4.75 -57.58 5.77
C GLU A 554 -4.93 -58.89 4.99
N ILE A 555 -3.91 -59.34 4.23
CA ILE A 555 -3.92 -60.67 3.59
C ILE A 555 -4.09 -61.77 4.64
N TYR A 556 -3.33 -61.73 5.74
CA TYR A 556 -3.43 -62.74 6.79
C TYR A 556 -4.82 -62.73 7.42
N THR A 557 -5.36 -61.55 7.72
CA THR A 557 -6.69 -61.40 8.29
C THR A 557 -7.79 -61.92 7.36
N LYS A 558 -7.77 -61.55 6.07
CA LYS A 558 -8.76 -61.99 5.08
C LYS A 558 -8.68 -63.49 4.81
N LEU A 559 -7.46 -64.04 4.78
CA LEU A 559 -7.24 -65.47 4.57
C LEU A 559 -7.81 -66.28 5.76
N ASN A 560 -7.53 -65.85 7.00
CA ASN A 560 -8.07 -66.49 8.19
C ASN A 560 -9.59 -66.36 8.28
N GLN A 561 -10.16 -65.19 7.94
CA GLN A 561 -11.61 -65.00 7.85
C GLN A 561 -12.25 -65.97 6.84
N LYS A 562 -11.63 -66.17 5.68
CA LYS A 562 -12.12 -67.14 4.69
C LYS A 562 -12.04 -68.58 5.21
N ILE A 563 -10.98 -68.94 5.91
CA ILE A 563 -10.89 -70.25 6.59
C ILE A 563 -12.06 -70.40 7.56
N ASP A 564 -12.34 -69.40 8.39
CA ASP A 564 -13.43 -69.44 9.36
C ASP A 564 -14.80 -69.57 8.69
N GLU A 565 -15.04 -68.89 7.55
CA GLU A 565 -16.25 -69.06 6.75
C GLU A 565 -16.44 -70.50 6.27
N PHE A 566 -15.37 -71.18 5.82
CA PHE A 566 -15.44 -72.60 5.44
C PHE A 566 -15.63 -73.52 6.65
N ILE A 567 -14.96 -73.23 7.77
CA ILE A 567 -15.09 -74.00 9.02
C ILE A 567 -16.53 -73.95 9.56
N GLN A 568 -17.23 -72.83 9.41
CA GLN A 568 -18.64 -72.70 9.80
C GLN A 568 -19.59 -73.60 9.00
N LEU A 569 -19.17 -74.10 7.83
CA LEU A 569 -19.93 -75.06 7.03
C LEU A 569 -19.73 -76.52 7.51
N ALA A 570 -18.89 -76.76 8.51
CA ALA A 570 -18.64 -78.09 9.04
C ALA A 570 -19.89 -78.65 9.74
N ASP A 571 -20.39 -79.78 9.23
CA ASP A 571 -21.55 -80.50 9.76
C ASP A 571 -21.15 -81.94 10.10
N TYR A 572 -20.46 -82.11 11.23
CA TYR A 572 -20.01 -83.42 11.68
C TYR A 572 -21.13 -84.16 12.43
N GLU A 573 -21.43 -85.38 12.00
CA GLU A 573 -22.25 -86.30 12.79
C GLU A 573 -21.41 -86.95 13.90
N TRP A 574 -21.20 -86.22 15.01
CA TRP A 574 -20.33 -86.64 16.11
C TRP A 574 -20.70 -87.98 16.77
N GLY A 575 -21.92 -88.49 16.53
CA GLY A 575 -22.41 -89.79 17.00
C GLY A 575 -22.21 -90.98 16.05
N MET A 576 -21.56 -90.78 14.90
CA MET A 576 -21.44 -91.81 13.86
C MET A 576 -20.67 -93.06 14.33
N ALA A 577 -21.15 -94.24 13.93
CA ALA A 577 -20.53 -95.50 14.37
C ALA A 577 -19.20 -95.79 13.66
N GLU A 578 -19.13 -95.46 12.37
CA GLU A 578 -17.98 -95.64 11.49
C GLU A 578 -17.78 -94.38 10.64
N SER A 579 -16.57 -94.16 10.15
CA SER A 579 -16.25 -93.06 9.24
C SER A 579 -16.82 -93.31 7.84
N ASP A 580 -17.11 -92.25 7.09
CA ASP A 580 -17.56 -92.33 5.69
C ASP A 580 -16.45 -92.76 4.71
N GLY A 581 -15.20 -92.89 5.17
CA GLY A 581 -14.06 -93.36 4.37
C GLY A 581 -13.50 -92.33 3.39
N ARG A 582 -14.07 -91.11 3.34
CA ARG A 582 -13.61 -89.98 2.52
C ARG A 582 -13.56 -88.72 3.37
N ALA A 583 -12.72 -87.75 2.99
CA ALA A 583 -12.70 -86.44 3.64
C ALA A 583 -14.02 -85.66 3.43
N SER A 584 -14.34 -84.80 4.38
CA SER A 584 -15.51 -83.94 4.40
C SER A 584 -15.49 -82.92 3.26
N GLY A 585 -16.65 -82.68 2.64
CA GLY A 585 -16.76 -81.81 1.46
C GLY A 585 -16.27 -80.38 1.71
N TYR A 586 -16.69 -79.77 2.83
CA TYR A 586 -16.30 -78.40 3.19
C TYR A 586 -14.77 -78.23 3.27
N LEU A 587 -14.07 -79.26 3.76
CA LEU A 587 -12.62 -79.23 3.93
C LEU A 587 -11.90 -79.38 2.60
N MET A 588 -12.40 -80.24 1.71
CA MET A 588 -11.86 -80.36 0.35
C MET A 588 -12.02 -79.06 -0.42
N ASP A 589 -13.17 -78.39 -0.28
CA ASP A 589 -13.40 -77.07 -0.87
C ASP A 589 -12.45 -76.01 -0.29
N LEU A 590 -12.22 -76.04 1.03
CA LEU A 590 -11.23 -75.17 1.69
C LEU A 590 -9.80 -75.44 1.17
N ILE A 591 -9.39 -76.70 1.05
CA ILE A 591 -8.06 -77.07 0.53
C ILE A 591 -7.91 -76.63 -0.93
N ASN A 592 -8.96 -76.77 -1.75
CA ASN A 592 -8.97 -76.28 -3.12
C ASN A 592 -8.84 -74.76 -3.18
N PHE A 593 -9.55 -74.03 -2.31
CA PHE A 593 -9.41 -72.59 -2.15
C PHE A 593 -7.98 -72.19 -1.75
N LEU A 594 -7.40 -72.85 -0.74
CA LEU A 594 -6.02 -72.58 -0.31
C LEU A 594 -5.02 -72.88 -1.42
N ARG A 595 -5.17 -73.99 -2.14
CA ARG A 595 -4.32 -74.35 -3.29
C ARG A 595 -4.40 -73.30 -4.40
N SER A 596 -5.62 -72.86 -4.76
CA SER A 596 -5.82 -71.81 -5.76
C SER A 596 -5.24 -70.46 -5.30
N THR A 597 -5.37 -70.13 -4.02
CA THR A 597 -4.87 -68.86 -3.46
C THR A 597 -3.34 -68.86 -3.34
N SER A 598 -2.73 -70.00 -2.99
CA SER A 598 -1.28 -70.16 -2.95
C SER A 598 -0.61 -69.94 -4.31
N GLN A 599 -1.28 -70.26 -5.42
CA GLN A 599 -0.80 -69.93 -6.77
C GLN A 599 -0.75 -68.41 -7.01
N VAL A 600 -1.66 -67.63 -6.44
CA VAL A 600 -1.61 -66.16 -6.53
C VAL A 600 -0.45 -65.61 -5.70
N PHE A 601 -0.16 -66.22 -4.54
CA PHE A 601 0.92 -65.81 -3.66
C PHE A 601 2.33 -66.07 -4.19
N THR A 602 2.51 -66.84 -5.27
CA THR A 602 3.85 -67.01 -5.87
C THR A 602 4.40 -65.70 -6.46
N HIS A 603 3.53 -64.72 -6.71
CA HIS A 603 3.92 -63.38 -7.16
C HIS A 603 4.31 -62.44 -6.00
N LEU A 604 4.12 -62.85 -4.74
CA LEU A 604 4.57 -62.11 -3.57
C LEU A 604 6.06 -62.38 -3.27
N PRO A 605 6.72 -61.50 -2.50
CA PRO A 605 8.03 -61.81 -1.93
C PRO A 605 8.00 -63.14 -1.15
N GLY A 606 8.97 -64.03 -1.39
CA GLY A 606 8.93 -65.41 -0.89
C GLY A 606 8.67 -65.54 0.62
N LYS A 607 9.25 -64.64 1.44
CA LYS A 607 9.00 -64.62 2.90
C LYS A 607 7.56 -64.29 3.28
N VAL A 608 6.90 -63.41 2.53
CA VAL A 608 5.50 -63.00 2.75
C VAL A 608 4.57 -64.16 2.41
N ALA A 609 4.77 -64.78 1.25
CA ALA A 609 4.00 -65.93 0.81
C ALA A 609 4.12 -67.11 1.79
N GLN A 610 5.33 -67.40 2.28
CA GLN A 610 5.57 -68.41 3.31
C GLN A 610 4.86 -68.07 4.63
N THR A 611 4.92 -66.81 5.06
CA THR A 611 4.26 -66.37 6.30
C THR A 611 2.74 -66.46 6.18
N ALA A 612 2.15 -66.07 5.05
CA ALA A 612 0.73 -66.22 4.76
C ALA A 612 0.29 -67.69 4.84
N CYS A 613 1.02 -68.57 4.15
CA CYS A 613 0.72 -70.00 4.13
C CYS A 613 0.87 -70.66 5.51
N MET A 614 1.92 -70.30 6.26
CA MET A 614 2.12 -70.77 7.63
C MET A 614 1.01 -70.27 8.57
N SER A 615 0.63 -68.99 8.47
CA SER A 615 -0.47 -68.43 9.27
C SER A 615 -1.78 -69.15 8.97
N ALA A 616 -2.09 -69.41 7.70
CA ALA A 616 -3.29 -70.12 7.29
C ALA A 616 -3.32 -71.56 7.84
N CYS A 617 -2.22 -72.31 7.70
CA CYS A 617 -2.13 -73.67 8.21
C CYS A 617 -2.25 -73.72 9.74
N LYS A 618 -1.60 -72.79 10.44
CA LYS A 618 -1.70 -72.69 11.91
C LYS A 618 -3.10 -72.31 12.37
N HIS A 619 -3.74 -71.35 11.69
CA HIS A 619 -5.11 -70.95 11.98
C HIS A 619 -6.06 -72.13 11.75
N LEU A 620 -5.94 -72.81 10.60
CA LEU A 620 -6.70 -74.03 10.29
C LEU A 620 -6.52 -75.12 11.35
N ALA A 621 -5.28 -75.44 11.74
CA ALA A 621 -5.00 -76.43 12.78
C ALA A 621 -5.63 -76.05 14.13
N THR A 622 -5.59 -74.76 14.47
CA THR A 622 -6.17 -74.22 15.71
C THR A 622 -7.70 -74.29 15.67
N SER A 623 -8.33 -73.89 14.56
CA SER A 623 -9.79 -73.96 14.39
C SER A 623 -10.30 -75.39 14.41
N LEU A 624 -9.58 -76.34 13.80
CA LEU A 624 -9.90 -77.78 13.87
C LEU A 624 -9.76 -78.31 15.30
N MET A 625 -8.70 -77.94 16.02
CA MET A 625 -8.53 -78.29 17.43
C MET A 625 -9.68 -77.72 18.30
N GLN A 626 -10.08 -76.47 18.07
CA GLN A 626 -11.19 -75.84 18.80
C GLN A 626 -12.52 -76.54 18.54
N MET A 627 -12.78 -76.95 17.29
CA MET A 627 -13.99 -77.70 16.93
C MET A 627 -14.10 -79.01 17.71
N LEU A 628 -12.99 -79.72 17.90
CA LEU A 628 -12.95 -80.97 18.67
C LEU A 628 -13.16 -80.75 20.19
N LEU A 629 -12.79 -79.58 20.69
CA LEU A 629 -12.84 -79.22 22.11
C LEU A 629 -14.04 -78.36 22.49
N ASP A 630 -14.91 -78.02 21.54
CA ASP A 630 -16.04 -77.12 21.73
C ASP A 630 -16.90 -77.53 22.92
N THR A 631 -17.20 -76.59 23.82
CA THR A 631 -18.02 -76.81 25.01
C THR A 631 -19.45 -77.29 24.70
N GLU A 632 -20.00 -76.90 23.55
CA GLU A 632 -21.32 -77.36 23.10
C GLU A 632 -21.33 -78.84 22.69
N LEU A 633 -20.17 -79.36 22.28
CA LEU A 633 -20.00 -80.76 21.89
C LEU A 633 -19.92 -81.67 23.13
N LYS A 634 -21.05 -82.28 23.50
CA LYS A 634 -21.13 -83.12 24.72
C LYS A 634 -20.63 -84.55 24.54
N GLN A 635 -20.76 -85.12 23.35
CA GLN A 635 -20.44 -86.53 23.09
C GLN A 635 -19.79 -86.71 21.72
N ILE A 636 -18.73 -87.52 21.67
CA ILE A 636 -17.96 -87.85 20.48
C ILE A 636 -17.80 -89.37 20.40
N SER A 637 -18.07 -89.93 19.23
CA SER A 637 -17.88 -91.35 18.92
C SER A 637 -16.49 -91.60 18.30
N MET A 638 -16.03 -92.85 18.36
CA MET A 638 -14.78 -93.24 17.68
C MET A 638 -14.88 -93.10 16.15
N GLY A 639 -16.05 -93.38 15.56
CA GLY A 639 -16.29 -93.19 14.13
C GLY A 639 -16.14 -91.72 13.69
N ALA A 640 -16.61 -90.78 14.52
CA ALA A 640 -16.42 -89.34 14.25
C ALA A 640 -14.95 -88.91 14.37
N ILE A 641 -14.19 -89.46 15.32
CA ILE A 641 -12.74 -89.20 15.43
C ILE A 641 -12.00 -89.77 14.21
N GLN A 642 -12.40 -90.94 13.71
CA GLN A 642 -11.84 -91.51 12.49
C GLN A 642 -12.13 -90.64 11.27
N GLN A 643 -13.36 -90.11 11.14
CA GLN A 643 -13.73 -89.18 10.08
C GLN A 643 -12.92 -87.88 10.15
N PHE A 644 -12.84 -87.27 11.33
CA PHE A 644 -12.02 -86.08 11.59
C PHE A 644 -10.53 -86.33 11.33
N ASN A 645 -10.05 -87.55 11.58
CA ASN A 645 -8.67 -87.92 11.26
C ASN A 645 -8.41 -87.98 9.73
N LEU A 646 -9.38 -88.45 8.92
CA LEU A 646 -9.27 -88.39 7.46
C LEU A 646 -9.16 -86.94 6.96
N ASP A 647 -9.86 -86.03 7.61
CA ASP A 647 -9.84 -84.60 7.36
C ASP A 647 -8.47 -83.98 7.69
N VAL A 648 -7.92 -84.26 8.87
CA VAL A 648 -6.57 -83.78 9.25
C VAL A 648 -5.48 -84.35 8.33
N ILE A 649 -5.61 -85.61 7.86
CA ILE A 649 -4.68 -86.18 6.86
C ILE A 649 -4.67 -85.33 5.58
N GLN A 650 -5.83 -84.86 5.09
CA GLN A 650 -5.86 -84.00 3.90
C GLN A 650 -5.17 -82.65 4.13
N CYS A 651 -5.31 -82.06 5.31
CA CYS A 651 -4.59 -80.84 5.68
C CYS A 651 -3.07 -81.03 5.69
N GLU A 652 -2.59 -82.18 6.18
CA GLU A 652 -1.17 -82.52 6.18
C GLU A 652 -0.63 -82.82 4.78
N LEU A 653 -1.43 -83.50 3.94
CA LEU A 653 -1.11 -83.72 2.53
C LEU A 653 -1.04 -82.38 1.77
N PHE A 654 -1.88 -81.41 2.11
CA PHE A 654 -1.76 -80.06 1.59
C PHE A 654 -0.44 -79.41 2.06
N ALA A 655 -0.12 -79.48 3.34
CA ALA A 655 1.12 -78.93 3.89
C ALA A 655 2.40 -79.57 3.31
N SER A 656 2.36 -80.87 2.97
CA SER A 656 3.48 -81.59 2.34
C SER A 656 3.59 -81.33 0.84
N SER A 657 2.55 -80.80 0.20
CA SER A 657 2.55 -80.52 -1.25
C SER A 657 3.33 -79.26 -1.66
N GLU A 658 4.10 -78.66 -0.74
CA GLU A 658 4.86 -77.42 -0.94
C GLU A 658 4.03 -76.32 -1.64
N PRO A 659 2.93 -75.87 -1.01
CA PRO A 659 1.99 -74.93 -1.65
C PRO A 659 2.64 -73.60 -2.07
N VAL A 660 3.73 -73.20 -1.42
CA VAL A 660 4.52 -72.01 -1.74
C VAL A 660 6.02 -72.37 -1.68
N PRO A 661 6.87 -71.88 -2.60
CA PRO A 661 8.29 -72.20 -2.60
C PRO A 661 9.05 -71.64 -1.39
N GLY A 662 10.08 -72.39 -0.98
CA GLY A 662 11.11 -71.96 -0.02
C GLY A 662 10.87 -72.31 1.45
N PHE A 663 9.90 -73.17 1.77
CA PHE A 663 9.89 -73.89 3.05
C PHE A 663 11.08 -74.86 3.13
N GLN A 664 11.64 -75.02 4.32
CA GLN A 664 12.71 -75.99 4.57
C GLN A 664 12.13 -77.27 5.16
N GLY A 665 12.20 -78.39 4.45
CA GLY A 665 11.68 -79.69 4.90
C GLY A 665 10.21 -79.64 5.34
N ASP A 666 9.87 -80.40 6.38
CA ASP A 666 8.49 -80.54 6.89
C ASP A 666 8.01 -79.37 7.77
N THR A 667 8.60 -78.17 7.63
CA THR A 667 8.30 -77.01 8.50
C THR A 667 6.81 -76.67 8.50
N LEU A 668 6.11 -76.75 7.36
CA LEU A 668 4.69 -76.44 7.28
C LEU A 668 3.81 -77.51 7.96
N GLN A 669 4.25 -78.78 7.96
CA GLN A 669 3.55 -79.86 8.66
C GLN A 669 3.60 -79.68 10.18
N LEU A 670 4.63 -79.00 10.71
CA LEU A 670 4.70 -78.65 12.14
C LEU A 670 3.53 -77.78 12.61
N ALA A 671 2.79 -77.12 11.71
CA ALA A 671 1.57 -76.41 12.08
C ALA A 671 0.46 -77.35 12.60
N PHE A 672 0.44 -78.61 12.14
CA PHE A 672 -0.57 -79.61 12.49
C PHE A 672 -0.09 -80.61 13.56
N ILE A 673 1.16 -80.55 13.99
CA ILE A 673 1.78 -81.58 14.84
C ILE A 673 1.07 -81.78 16.18
N ASP A 674 0.58 -80.70 16.79
CA ASP A 674 -0.15 -80.76 18.07
C ASP A 674 -1.48 -81.54 17.89
N LEU A 675 -2.18 -81.32 16.78
CA LEU A 675 -3.42 -82.00 16.43
C LEU A 675 -3.16 -83.46 16.04
N ARG A 676 -2.11 -83.71 15.25
CA ARG A 676 -1.69 -85.05 14.83
C ARG A 676 -1.34 -85.94 16.01
N GLN A 677 -0.47 -85.47 16.91
CA GLN A 677 -0.09 -86.25 18.09
C GLN A 677 -1.28 -86.52 19.01
N LEU A 678 -2.21 -85.56 19.14
CA LEU A 678 -3.44 -85.78 19.88
C LEU A 678 -4.28 -86.89 19.22
N LEU A 679 -4.54 -86.81 17.92
CA LEU A 679 -5.31 -87.83 17.21
C LEU A 679 -4.64 -89.20 17.25
N ASP A 680 -3.32 -89.28 17.08
CA ASP A 680 -2.57 -90.54 17.14
C ASP A 680 -2.69 -91.24 18.50
N LEU A 681 -2.67 -90.47 19.60
CA LEU A 681 -2.89 -91.01 20.95
C LEU A 681 -4.25 -91.69 21.07
N PHE A 682 -5.29 -91.08 20.50
CA PHE A 682 -6.67 -91.59 20.54
C PHE A 682 -6.93 -92.70 19.51
N MET A 683 -6.28 -92.66 18.35
CA MET A 683 -6.40 -93.66 17.29
C MET A 683 -5.67 -94.96 17.63
N VAL A 684 -4.47 -94.88 18.22
CA VAL A 684 -3.67 -96.03 18.65
C VAL A 684 -4.06 -96.50 20.07
N TRP A 685 -4.69 -95.62 20.86
CA TRP A 685 -5.08 -95.86 22.25
C TRP A 685 -3.90 -96.10 23.20
N ASP A 686 -2.80 -95.38 22.97
CA ASP A 686 -1.47 -95.61 23.55
C ASP A 686 -1.22 -94.84 24.87
N TRP A 687 -2.19 -94.91 25.78
CA TRP A 687 -2.17 -94.16 27.05
C TRP A 687 -1.04 -94.57 28.00
N SER A 688 -0.59 -95.83 27.93
CA SER A 688 0.52 -96.34 28.74
C SER A 688 1.83 -95.64 28.41
N THR A 689 2.13 -95.48 27.12
CA THR A 689 3.36 -94.83 26.64
C THR A 689 3.31 -93.34 26.91
N TYR A 690 2.15 -92.71 26.67
CA TYR A 690 1.96 -91.28 26.95
C TYR A 690 2.20 -90.91 28.42
N LEU A 691 1.62 -91.67 29.36
CA LEU A 691 1.75 -91.38 30.80
C LEU A 691 3.14 -91.74 31.35
N ALA A 692 3.79 -92.78 30.83
CA ALA A 692 5.13 -93.19 31.27
C ALA A 692 6.21 -92.20 30.81
N ASP A 693 6.09 -91.71 29.57
CA ASP A 693 7.08 -90.83 28.95
C ASP A 693 6.71 -89.33 29.12
N TYR A 694 5.64 -89.01 29.86
CA TYR A 694 5.17 -87.64 30.03
C TYR A 694 6.25 -86.75 30.69
N GLY A 695 6.55 -85.62 30.06
CA GLY A 695 7.58 -84.68 30.51
C GLY A 695 9.02 -85.04 30.11
N GLN A 696 9.25 -86.17 29.43
CA GLN A 696 10.56 -86.53 28.88
C GLN A 696 10.77 -85.93 27.49
N PRO A 697 11.98 -85.44 27.14
CA PRO A 697 12.27 -84.87 25.82
C PRO A 697 12.23 -85.92 24.69
N THR A 698 12.29 -87.21 25.02
CA THR A 698 12.17 -88.34 24.08
C THR A 698 10.73 -88.85 23.92
N SER A 699 9.74 -88.17 24.51
CA SER A 699 8.35 -88.61 24.47
C SER A 699 7.77 -88.59 23.05
N LYS A 700 7.08 -89.67 22.66
CA LYS A 700 6.39 -89.77 21.37
C LYS A 700 5.29 -88.73 21.19
N TYR A 701 4.60 -88.34 22.27
CA TYR A 701 3.47 -87.41 22.26
C TYR A 701 3.81 -86.10 23.00
N LEU A 702 5.03 -85.59 22.81
CA LEU A 702 5.58 -84.41 23.48
C LEU A 702 4.70 -83.16 23.39
N ARG A 703 3.90 -83.01 22.33
CA ARG A 703 3.06 -81.84 22.05
C ARG A 703 1.63 -81.96 22.60
N VAL A 704 1.24 -83.14 23.09
CA VAL A 704 -0.10 -83.36 23.62
C VAL A 704 -0.20 -82.77 25.02
N ASN A 705 -1.09 -81.79 25.20
CA ASN A 705 -1.36 -81.21 26.52
C ASN A 705 -2.33 -82.11 27.31
N PRO A 706 -2.04 -82.48 28.58
CA PRO A 706 -2.94 -83.30 29.40
C PRO A 706 -4.34 -82.71 29.56
N SER A 707 -4.49 -81.39 29.61
CA SER A 707 -5.79 -80.73 29.73
C SER A 707 -6.63 -80.95 28.46
N THR A 708 -6.00 -80.85 27.30
CA THR A 708 -6.63 -81.08 25.99
C THR A 708 -7.03 -82.54 25.80
N ALA A 709 -6.11 -83.47 26.14
CA ALA A 709 -6.38 -84.90 26.10
C ALA A 709 -7.51 -85.30 27.07
N LEU A 710 -7.55 -84.72 28.27
CA LEU A 710 -8.62 -84.94 29.23
C LEU A 710 -9.97 -84.45 28.71
N ALA A 711 -10.03 -83.23 28.16
CA ALA A 711 -11.25 -82.65 27.62
C ALA A 711 -11.86 -83.49 26.48
N LEU A 712 -11.01 -84.03 25.61
CA LEU A 712 -11.44 -84.94 24.55
C LEU A 712 -11.89 -86.30 25.10
N LEU A 713 -11.11 -86.89 26.02
CA LEU A 713 -11.42 -88.19 26.61
C LEU A 713 -12.73 -88.20 27.40
N GLU A 714 -13.08 -87.09 28.06
CA GLU A 714 -14.35 -86.91 28.77
C GLU A 714 -15.56 -86.84 27.83
N LYS A 715 -15.36 -86.35 26.60
CA LYS A 715 -16.40 -86.27 25.57
C LYS A 715 -16.60 -87.60 24.85
N MET A 716 -15.62 -88.51 24.89
CA MET A 716 -15.73 -89.79 24.20
C MET A 716 -16.77 -90.73 24.81
N LYS A 717 -17.57 -91.36 23.95
CA LYS A 717 -18.57 -92.37 24.35
C LYS A 717 -18.47 -93.63 23.49
N ASP A 718 -18.54 -94.78 24.14
CA ASP A 718 -18.68 -96.07 23.46
C ASP A 718 -20.03 -96.17 22.74
N THR A 719 -20.01 -96.12 21.41
CA THR A 719 -21.17 -96.37 20.53
C THR A 719 -21.55 -97.87 20.50
N SER A 720 -20.75 -98.76 21.10
CA SER A 720 -20.97 -100.21 21.18
C SER A 720 -22.25 -100.62 21.93
N LYS A 721 -22.88 -99.68 22.66
CA LYS A 721 -24.10 -99.95 23.46
C LYS A 721 -25.34 -100.34 22.66
N LYS A 722 -25.34 -100.30 21.31
CA LYS A 722 -26.50 -100.67 20.48
C LYS A 722 -26.59 -102.15 20.07
N ASN A 723 -25.55 -102.98 20.22
CA ASN A 723 -25.64 -104.41 19.89
C ASN A 723 -25.87 -105.27 21.14
N ASN A 724 -27.14 -105.58 21.40
CA ASN A 724 -27.66 -106.11 22.65
C ASN A 724 -27.64 -107.64 22.76
N ILE A 725 -26.55 -108.31 22.34
CA ILE A 725 -26.47 -109.78 22.35
C ILE A 725 -25.06 -110.20 22.80
N PHE A 726 -24.95 -111.01 23.85
CA PHE A 726 -23.76 -111.62 24.49
C PHE A 726 -23.16 -110.93 25.74
N SER A 727 -23.29 -111.61 26.88
CA SER A 727 -22.79 -111.22 28.21
C SER A 727 -21.28 -111.46 28.42
N GLN A 728 -20.61 -112.26 27.58
CA GLN A 728 -19.16 -112.52 27.66
C GLN A 728 -18.29 -111.36 27.14
N PHE A 729 -18.81 -110.51 26.24
CA PHE A 729 -18.13 -109.30 25.76
C PHE A 729 -18.14 -108.14 26.77
N ARG A 730 -19.01 -108.19 27.79
CA ARG A 730 -19.06 -107.16 28.86
C ARG A 730 -17.80 -107.09 29.72
N LYS A 731 -16.93 -108.12 29.71
CA LYS A 731 -15.69 -108.11 30.50
C LYS A 731 -14.64 -107.19 29.87
N ASN A 732 -14.45 -107.27 28.56
CA ASN A 732 -13.57 -106.37 27.80
C ASN A 732 -14.06 -104.91 27.84
N ASP A 733 -15.37 -104.67 27.74
CA ASP A 733 -15.92 -103.31 27.85
C ASP A 733 -15.80 -102.74 29.27
N ARG A 734 -15.97 -103.56 30.30
CA ARG A 734 -15.75 -103.14 31.70
C ARG A 734 -14.28 -102.86 31.99
N ASP A 735 -13.37 -103.66 31.46
CA ASP A 735 -11.93 -103.47 31.67
C ASP A 735 -11.42 -102.25 30.88
N LYS A 736 -11.98 -101.98 29.68
CA LYS A 736 -11.78 -100.73 28.95
C LYS A 736 -12.34 -99.52 29.70
N GLN A 737 -13.55 -99.61 30.26
CA GLN A 737 -14.14 -98.53 31.05
C GLN A 737 -13.31 -98.22 32.31
N LYS A 738 -12.81 -99.26 33.00
CA LYS A 738 -11.88 -99.09 34.14
C LYS A 738 -10.54 -98.49 33.73
N LEU A 739 -10.04 -98.82 32.54
CA LEU A 739 -8.83 -98.22 31.99
C LEU A 739 -9.06 -96.73 31.72
N ILE A 740 -10.17 -96.36 31.09
CA ILE A 740 -10.58 -94.96 30.87
C ILE A 740 -10.67 -94.21 32.20
N GLU A 741 -11.35 -94.77 33.21
CA GLU A 741 -11.48 -94.14 34.53
C GLU A 741 -10.12 -93.97 35.24
N THR A 742 -9.20 -94.93 35.09
CA THR A 742 -7.83 -94.84 35.62
C THR A 742 -7.04 -93.74 34.92
N VAL A 743 -7.08 -93.70 33.59
CA VAL A 743 -6.41 -92.69 32.76
C VAL A 743 -6.96 -91.29 33.07
N VAL A 744 -8.28 -91.11 33.16
CA VAL A 744 -8.92 -89.84 33.54
C VAL A 744 -8.45 -89.37 34.92
N LYS A 745 -8.36 -90.26 35.92
CA LYS A 745 -7.83 -89.91 37.25
C LYS A 745 -6.38 -89.46 37.20
N GLN A 746 -5.54 -90.18 36.45
CA GLN A 746 -4.12 -89.86 36.27
C GLN A 746 -3.94 -88.52 35.54
N LEU A 747 -4.71 -88.28 34.47
CA LEU A 747 -4.71 -87.00 33.75
C LEU A 747 -5.18 -85.84 34.62
N ARG A 748 -6.26 -85.99 35.40
CA ARG A 748 -6.69 -84.96 36.38
C ARG A 748 -5.60 -84.66 37.41
N SER A 749 -4.87 -85.67 37.86
CA SER A 749 -3.74 -85.48 38.78
C SER A 749 -2.60 -84.68 38.12
N LEU A 750 -2.28 -84.97 36.86
CA LEU A 750 -1.27 -84.23 36.08
C LEU A 750 -1.70 -82.77 35.83
N VAL A 751 -2.96 -82.55 35.42
CA VAL A 751 -3.52 -81.21 35.19
C VAL A 751 -3.52 -80.38 36.48
N ASN A 752 -3.97 -80.95 37.60
CA ASN A 752 -3.97 -80.27 38.90
C ASN A 752 -2.54 -79.96 39.40
N GLY A 753 -1.56 -80.81 39.08
CA GLY A 753 -0.14 -80.59 39.38
C GLY A 753 0.49 -79.46 38.55
N MET A 754 0.02 -79.26 37.30
CA MET A 754 0.47 -78.15 36.44
C MET A 754 -0.05 -76.79 36.94
N SER A 755 -1.28 -76.74 37.47
CA SER A 755 -1.89 -75.52 38.03
C SER A 755 -1.22 -75.01 39.31
N GLN A 756 -0.43 -75.84 40.00
CA GLN A 756 0.31 -75.46 41.22
C GLN A 756 1.73 -74.94 40.95
N HIS A 757 2.20 -75.03 39.69
CA HIS A 757 3.55 -74.62 39.27
C HIS A 757 3.55 -73.54 38.17
N SER A 758 2.40 -72.89 37.92
CA SER A 758 2.27 -71.74 37.01
C SER A 758 2.35 -70.41 37.75
#